data_AF-A0A537AUT2-F1
#
_entry.id   AF-A0A537AUT2-F1
#
_cell.length_a   1.000
_cell.length_b   1.000
_cell.length_c   1.000
_cell.angle_alpha   90.00
_cell.angle_beta   90.00
_cell.angle_gamma   90.00
#
_symmetry.space_group_name_H-M   'P 1'
#
loop_
_entity.id
_entity.type
_entity.pdbx_description
1 polymer ?
#
loop_
_entity_poly.entity_id
_entity_poly.type
_entity_poly.pdbx_seq_one_letter_code
_entity_poly.pdbx_strand_id
1 'polypeptide(L)'
;MRSENSRDVLIIVAGLAASLLAAAALAQGYPAKPIRLIVPFAAGGGNDNVARLVGKQLSDSLGQQLVIDNRPGAGGVLGAELAAKAAPDGYTLFLGGVGSHAINPNLNDHLPYDPIRDFAPVVLLASAPLVLVVHPSVPADSFKAFVALARSRPGQLNYASNGNGSSSHLAAVMFDSMTGVDMVHVPYKGLSPALTDLLSGRVQLMFSSVVAILPHVKSEKLRGLAVTGSRRLTSMPDLPTIAETGVPGYAVRGPHPLGKGPPRQIGPGSEDPSGMSEISNPYTRGVAEFVSGLRYDAIPREVRERAKLLVLDSLGCALYGAHLQWCRILQRTLKKLDGSRACRVWGTAQRLSAPHAALANGTQVQGFELDDVHREGVLHVGAVVLPALVAVAELRGLSGREFLTAAVAGYEVGPRVGLCMGQEHIGQGWHSGATLGVFSAGAGAARGLKLDADKTVHALGIAGTQAAGLMAAQYGAMVKRMHAGRSSQSGLYGALLAEAGFTGIPDVFESEYGGFCTTFSRSQDRFKLAELTAGFGSTWQTLGVALKFYSCVGSNHTTLDALREMQAERAFGAKDVKKIIVHASQVTVDHAGWKYRPESLASAQMNLPFCAATLLLEGDCFVDQFSDAVVADSRRMALAEKVEVRPDPEIGAKGAKYRHSVRVEVILNGGGRLERTVETPRGSGPNFASAAQIVAKFEKLAAHALKRSQVAQLRDAVLGMEKLDDAARLAQLMMMRKERRRAAV
;
A
#
# COMPACT_ATOMS: atom_id res chain seq x y z
N MET A 1 -50.48 19.13 44.18
CA MET A 1 -49.06 18.70 44.19
C MET A 1 -48.91 17.17 44.15
N ARG A 2 -49.60 16.46 43.24
CA ARG A 2 -49.56 14.97 43.18
C ARG A 2 -49.75 14.32 41.79
N SER A 3 -49.59 15.03 40.67
CA SER A 3 -49.84 14.46 39.33
C SER A 3 -48.71 14.54 38.30
N GLU A 4 -47.56 15.16 38.63
CA GLU A 4 -46.45 15.29 37.67
C GLU A 4 -45.46 14.10 37.71
N ASN A 5 -45.28 13.45 38.87
CA ASN A 5 -44.34 12.33 39.00
C ASN A 5 -44.71 11.05 38.22
N SER A 6 -45.98 10.86 37.84
CA SER A 6 -46.43 9.62 37.18
C SER A 6 -46.06 9.56 35.70
N ARG A 7 -45.90 10.71 35.03
CA ARG A 7 -45.52 10.76 33.60
C ARG A 7 -44.03 10.52 33.42
N ASP A 8 -43.20 11.10 34.29
CA ASP A 8 -41.74 10.93 34.21
C ASP A 8 -41.32 9.50 34.53
N VAL A 9 -42.00 8.85 35.49
CA VAL A 9 -41.78 7.43 35.79
C VAL A 9 -42.17 6.54 34.60
N LEU A 10 -43.27 6.84 33.90
CA LEU A 10 -43.70 6.06 32.73
C LEU A 10 -42.73 6.21 31.55
N ILE A 11 -42.17 7.41 31.34
CA ILE A 11 -41.17 7.68 30.29
C ILE A 11 -39.84 6.97 30.61
N ILE A 12 -39.40 6.97 31.87
CA ILE A 12 -38.18 6.28 32.30
C ILE A 12 -38.34 4.75 32.17
N VAL A 13 -39.48 4.20 32.57
CA VAL A 13 -39.77 2.76 32.43
C VAL A 13 -39.87 2.35 30.96
N ALA A 14 -40.50 3.17 30.10
CA ALA A 14 -40.53 2.93 28.66
C ALA A 14 -39.12 3.01 28.02
N GLY A 15 -38.28 3.94 28.47
CA GLY A 15 -36.89 4.07 28.04
C GLY A 15 -36.02 2.87 28.45
N LEU A 16 -36.20 2.36 29.67
CA LEU A 16 -35.51 1.15 30.16
C LEU A 16 -35.97 -0.11 29.41
N ALA A 17 -37.27 -0.25 29.14
CA ALA A 17 -37.81 -1.37 28.39
C ALA A 17 -37.31 -1.37 26.92
N ALA A 18 -37.22 -0.19 26.29
CA ALA A 18 -36.67 -0.04 24.94
C ALA A 18 -35.18 -0.38 24.86
N SER A 19 -34.40 -0.06 25.90
CA SER A 19 -32.97 -0.38 25.97
C SER A 19 -32.70 -1.86 26.28
N LEU A 20 -33.58 -2.54 27.03
CA LEU A 20 -33.55 -4.00 27.20
C LEU A 20 -33.90 -4.77 25.92
N LEU A 21 -34.84 -4.27 25.12
CA LEU A 21 -35.16 -4.85 23.80
C LEU A 21 -34.04 -4.64 22.77
N ALA A 22 -33.33 -3.51 22.82
CA ALA A 22 -32.17 -3.25 21.96
C ALA A 22 -30.96 -4.14 22.32
N ALA A 23 -30.77 -4.50 23.59
CA ALA A 23 -29.73 -5.42 24.03
C ALA A 23 -29.98 -6.88 23.58
N ALA A 24 -31.25 -7.31 23.50
CA ALA A 24 -31.63 -8.64 23.00
C ALA A 24 -31.39 -8.80 21.49
N ALA A 25 -31.49 -7.71 20.71
CA ALA A 25 -31.21 -7.72 19.27
C ALA A 25 -29.72 -7.91 18.93
N LEU A 26 -28.81 -7.53 19.85
CA LEU A 26 -27.36 -7.73 19.72
C LEU A 26 -26.87 -9.11 20.21
N ALA A 27 -27.77 -9.93 20.75
CA ALA A 27 -27.46 -11.25 21.31
C ALA A 27 -27.82 -12.43 20.40
N GLN A 28 -28.43 -12.19 19.23
CA GLN A 28 -28.65 -13.27 18.27
C GLN A 28 -27.33 -13.65 17.61
N GLY A 29 -26.79 -14.82 17.96
CA GLY A 29 -25.65 -15.40 17.26
C GLY A 29 -25.97 -15.52 15.78
N TYR A 30 -25.14 -14.92 14.93
CA TYR A 30 -25.20 -15.15 13.49
C TYR A 30 -24.45 -16.45 13.17
N PRO A 31 -24.98 -17.33 12.31
CA PRO A 31 -26.34 -17.32 11.75
C PRO A 31 -27.41 -17.92 12.70
N ALA A 32 -28.61 -17.32 12.73
CA ALA A 32 -29.77 -17.80 13.50
C ALA A 32 -30.78 -18.60 12.66
N LYS A 33 -30.60 -18.62 11.33
CA LYS A 33 -31.40 -19.39 10.34
C LYS A 33 -30.48 -19.83 9.19
N PRO A 34 -30.90 -20.79 8.34
CA PRO A 34 -30.11 -21.22 7.19
C PRO A 34 -29.72 -20.05 6.26
N ILE A 35 -28.51 -20.14 5.71
CA ILE A 35 -27.98 -19.18 4.73
C ILE A 35 -28.29 -19.73 3.32
N ARG A 36 -28.80 -18.90 2.42
CA ARG A 36 -29.04 -19.26 1.02
C ARG A 36 -27.86 -18.81 0.15
N LEU A 37 -27.22 -19.73 -0.57
CA LEU A 37 -26.20 -19.41 -1.58
C LEU A 37 -26.80 -19.57 -2.97
N ILE A 38 -27.02 -18.46 -3.67
CA ILE A 38 -27.48 -18.44 -5.05
C ILE A 38 -26.28 -18.73 -5.96
N VAL A 39 -26.41 -19.80 -6.75
CA VAL A 39 -25.42 -20.24 -7.74
C VAL A 39 -26.00 -20.00 -9.13
N PRO A 40 -25.50 -19.03 -9.92
CA PRO A 40 -26.10 -18.67 -11.22
C PRO A 40 -25.77 -19.67 -12.34
N PHE A 41 -25.50 -20.94 -11.99
CA PHE A 41 -25.03 -22.01 -12.87
C PHE A 41 -25.83 -23.28 -12.64
N ALA A 42 -25.91 -24.14 -13.66
CA ALA A 42 -26.62 -25.41 -13.58
C ALA A 42 -25.97 -26.33 -12.54
N ALA A 43 -26.80 -27.16 -11.90
CA ALA A 43 -26.33 -28.15 -10.94
C ALA A 43 -25.38 -29.18 -11.59
N GLY A 44 -24.37 -29.63 -10.85
CA GLY A 44 -23.36 -30.58 -11.31
C GLY A 44 -22.21 -29.98 -12.14
N GLY A 45 -22.22 -28.66 -12.39
CA GLY A 45 -21.11 -27.95 -13.03
C GLY A 45 -19.97 -27.59 -12.06
N GLY A 46 -18.81 -27.17 -12.59
CA GLY A 46 -17.63 -26.85 -11.77
C GLY A 46 -17.89 -25.82 -10.65
N ASN A 47 -18.68 -24.77 -10.94
CA ASN A 47 -19.06 -23.76 -9.95
C ASN A 47 -20.00 -24.30 -8.87
N ASP A 48 -20.90 -25.23 -9.23
CA ASP A 48 -21.78 -25.90 -8.27
C ASP A 48 -20.99 -26.85 -7.35
N ASN A 49 -19.99 -27.54 -7.88
CA ASN A 49 -19.11 -28.40 -7.08
C ASN A 49 -18.32 -27.59 -6.05
N VAL A 50 -17.78 -26.43 -6.44
CA VAL A 50 -17.12 -25.50 -5.52
C VAL A 50 -18.10 -25.00 -4.46
N ALA A 51 -19.32 -24.59 -4.87
CA ALA A 51 -20.36 -24.15 -3.95
C ALA A 51 -20.74 -25.24 -2.93
N ARG A 52 -20.85 -26.50 -3.35
CA ARG A 52 -21.16 -27.65 -2.48
C ARG A 52 -20.04 -27.97 -1.50
N LEU A 53 -18.80 -27.94 -1.98
CA LEU A 53 -17.63 -28.17 -1.12
C LEU A 53 -17.54 -27.10 -0.02
N VAL A 54 -17.61 -25.83 -0.41
CA VAL A 54 -17.54 -24.69 0.51
C VAL A 54 -18.77 -24.65 1.42
N GLY A 55 -19.96 -24.89 0.87
CA GLY A 55 -21.22 -24.90 1.59
C GLY A 55 -21.26 -25.91 2.72
N LYS A 56 -20.70 -27.12 2.49
CA LYS A 56 -20.56 -28.13 3.55
C LYS A 56 -19.67 -27.62 4.69
N GLN A 57 -18.47 -27.15 4.37
CA GLN A 57 -17.51 -26.71 5.39
C GLN A 57 -18.01 -25.49 6.18
N LEU A 58 -18.69 -24.55 5.51
CA LEU A 58 -19.33 -23.41 6.16
C LEU A 58 -20.48 -23.84 7.05
N SER A 59 -21.30 -24.81 6.62
CA SER A 59 -22.39 -25.33 7.45
C SER A 59 -21.85 -25.97 8.73
N ASP A 60 -20.80 -26.77 8.62
CA ASP A 60 -20.12 -27.44 9.74
C ASP A 60 -19.53 -26.40 10.72
N SER A 61 -18.95 -25.31 10.21
CA SER A 61 -18.33 -24.26 11.03
C SER A 61 -19.31 -23.28 11.67
N LEU A 62 -20.44 -23.00 11.01
CA LEU A 62 -21.41 -22.00 11.45
C LEU A 62 -22.57 -22.60 12.26
N GLY A 63 -22.68 -23.93 12.31
CA GLY A 63 -23.78 -24.62 13.00
C GLY A 63 -25.15 -24.39 12.37
N GLN A 64 -25.21 -23.84 11.15
CA GLN A 64 -26.44 -23.63 10.37
C GLN A 64 -26.23 -24.09 8.94
N GLN A 65 -27.29 -24.59 8.33
CA GLN A 65 -27.24 -25.09 6.96
C GLN A 65 -27.01 -23.95 5.96
N LEU A 66 -26.09 -24.16 5.02
CA LEU A 66 -25.98 -23.36 3.80
C LEU A 66 -26.70 -24.08 2.66
N VAL A 67 -27.83 -23.51 2.22
CA VAL A 67 -28.71 -24.04 1.18
C VAL A 67 -28.27 -23.52 -0.19
N ILE A 68 -27.91 -24.43 -1.09
CA ILE A 68 -27.45 -24.10 -2.45
C ILE A 68 -28.66 -24.02 -3.38
N ASP A 69 -28.83 -22.86 -4.02
CA ASP A 69 -29.93 -22.56 -4.94
C ASP A 69 -29.39 -22.28 -6.35
N ASN A 70 -29.46 -23.28 -7.24
CA ASN A 70 -28.98 -23.17 -8.62
C ASN A 70 -29.99 -22.42 -9.51
N ARG A 71 -29.59 -21.28 -10.06
CA ARG A 71 -30.39 -20.40 -10.94
C ARG A 71 -29.68 -20.14 -12.28
N PRO A 72 -29.58 -21.13 -13.18
CA PRO A 72 -28.90 -20.98 -14.46
C PRO A 72 -29.68 -20.10 -15.45
N GLY A 73 -28.95 -19.41 -16.33
CA GLY A 73 -29.51 -18.73 -17.52
C GLY A 73 -28.81 -17.40 -17.84
N ALA A 74 -28.85 -17.01 -19.12
CA ALA A 74 -28.37 -15.71 -19.63
C ALA A 74 -26.98 -15.29 -19.10
N GLY A 75 -25.97 -16.16 -19.17
CA GLY A 75 -24.63 -15.86 -18.69
C GLY A 75 -24.53 -15.59 -17.17
N GLY A 76 -25.55 -15.93 -16.40
CA GLY A 76 -25.65 -15.70 -14.95
C GLY A 76 -26.51 -14.50 -14.55
N VAL A 77 -27.14 -13.81 -15.50
CA VAL A 77 -28.03 -12.65 -15.24
C VAL A 77 -29.18 -13.01 -14.31
N LEU A 78 -29.87 -14.14 -14.52
CA LEU A 78 -31.05 -14.50 -13.74
C LEU A 78 -30.73 -14.73 -12.24
N GLY A 79 -29.61 -15.37 -11.94
CA GLY A 79 -29.16 -15.57 -10.57
C GLY A 79 -28.64 -14.29 -9.93
N ALA A 80 -27.96 -13.42 -10.71
CA ALA A 80 -27.48 -12.14 -10.22
C ALA A 80 -28.63 -11.18 -9.89
N GLU A 81 -29.62 -11.05 -10.77
CA GLU A 81 -30.82 -10.25 -10.50
C GLU A 81 -31.53 -10.69 -9.21
N LEU A 82 -31.71 -12.01 -9.04
CA LEU A 82 -32.36 -12.56 -7.85
C LEU A 82 -31.57 -12.29 -6.57
N ALA A 83 -30.24 -12.29 -6.65
CA ALA A 83 -29.37 -11.98 -5.53
C ALA A 83 -29.35 -10.48 -5.21
N ALA A 84 -29.27 -9.62 -6.22
CA ALA A 84 -29.29 -8.16 -6.07
C ALA A 84 -30.60 -7.66 -5.44
N LYS A 85 -31.72 -8.35 -5.69
CA LYS A 85 -33.05 -8.04 -5.11
C LYS A 85 -33.32 -8.73 -3.77
N ALA A 86 -32.36 -9.50 -3.24
CA ALA A 86 -32.54 -10.18 -1.95
C ALA A 86 -32.55 -9.19 -0.78
N ALA A 87 -33.17 -9.57 0.33
CA ALA A 87 -33.13 -8.76 1.55
C ALA A 87 -31.68 -8.59 2.02
N PRO A 88 -31.23 -7.36 2.37
CA PRO A 88 -29.87 -7.10 2.84
C PRO A 88 -29.69 -7.51 4.31
N ASP A 89 -30.11 -8.72 4.68
CA ASP A 89 -30.13 -9.25 6.05
C ASP A 89 -28.92 -10.17 6.36
N GLY A 90 -28.01 -10.34 5.40
CA GLY A 90 -26.82 -11.18 5.55
C GLY A 90 -27.06 -12.69 5.38
N TYR A 91 -28.27 -13.14 5.02
CA TYR A 91 -28.59 -14.56 4.83
C TYR A 91 -28.65 -15.01 3.36
N THR A 92 -28.41 -14.10 2.42
CA THR A 92 -28.25 -14.45 0.99
C THR A 92 -26.83 -14.18 0.54
N LEU A 93 -26.14 -15.23 0.11
CA LEU A 93 -24.85 -15.17 -0.56
C LEU A 93 -25.03 -15.42 -2.05
N PHE A 94 -24.12 -14.89 -2.85
CA PHE A 94 -24.11 -15.07 -4.29
C PHE A 94 -22.76 -15.58 -4.77
N LEU A 95 -22.76 -16.63 -5.58
CA LEU A 95 -21.55 -17.09 -6.26
C LEU A 95 -21.32 -16.28 -7.54
N GLY A 96 -20.60 -15.17 -7.40
CA GLY A 96 -20.17 -14.33 -8.51
C GLY A 96 -19.26 -15.06 -9.49
N GLY A 97 -19.40 -14.76 -10.77
CA GLY A 97 -18.56 -15.31 -11.83
C GLY A 97 -18.37 -14.34 -12.98
N VAL A 98 -17.42 -14.65 -13.86
CA VAL A 98 -17.02 -13.79 -14.99
C VAL A 98 -18.22 -13.37 -15.85
N GLY A 99 -19.17 -14.29 -16.08
CA GLY A 99 -20.38 -14.02 -16.83
C GLY A 99 -21.20 -12.87 -16.24
N SER A 100 -21.57 -12.95 -14.96
CA SER A 100 -22.42 -11.93 -14.32
C SER A 100 -21.68 -10.63 -14.01
N HIS A 101 -20.41 -10.68 -13.63
CA HIS A 101 -19.71 -9.49 -13.10
C HIS A 101 -18.78 -8.79 -14.10
N ALA A 102 -18.39 -9.45 -15.20
CA ALA A 102 -17.42 -8.90 -16.16
C ALA A 102 -17.92 -8.91 -17.60
N ILE A 103 -18.57 -9.98 -18.06
CA ILE A 103 -19.01 -10.09 -19.46
C ILE A 103 -20.34 -9.36 -19.68
N ASN A 104 -21.37 -9.72 -18.91
CA ASN A 104 -22.70 -9.17 -19.11
C ASN A 104 -22.79 -7.63 -19.03
N PRO A 105 -22.05 -6.92 -18.15
CA PRO A 105 -22.05 -5.46 -18.11
C PRO A 105 -21.52 -4.80 -19.38
N ASN A 106 -20.73 -5.53 -20.18
CA ASN A 106 -20.17 -5.05 -21.44
C ASN A 106 -20.90 -5.62 -22.67
N LEU A 107 -21.81 -6.58 -22.46
CA LEU A 107 -22.55 -7.26 -23.53
C LEU A 107 -24.01 -6.80 -23.62
N ASN A 108 -24.60 -6.34 -22.52
CA ASN A 108 -25.99 -5.89 -22.47
C ASN A 108 -26.04 -4.45 -21.96
N ASP A 109 -26.60 -3.54 -22.77
CA ASP A 109 -26.73 -2.12 -22.42
C ASP A 109 -27.68 -1.86 -21.24
N HIS A 110 -28.56 -2.83 -20.95
CA HIS A 110 -29.55 -2.75 -19.89
C HIS A 110 -29.55 -4.03 -19.05
N LEU A 111 -28.78 -4.02 -17.95
CA LEU A 111 -28.80 -5.09 -16.96
C LEU A 111 -29.79 -4.80 -15.82
N PRO A 112 -30.46 -5.83 -15.27
CA PRO A 112 -31.35 -5.67 -14.12
C PRO A 112 -30.61 -5.61 -12.76
N TYR A 113 -29.29 -5.45 -12.77
CA TYR A 113 -28.42 -5.29 -11.59
C TYR A 113 -27.15 -4.51 -11.95
N ASP A 114 -26.51 -3.91 -10.95
CA ASP A 114 -25.18 -3.31 -11.02
C ASP A 114 -24.13 -4.23 -10.37
N PRO A 115 -23.10 -4.69 -11.10
CA PRO A 115 -22.12 -5.67 -10.62
C PRO A 115 -21.18 -5.14 -9.53
N ILE A 116 -21.11 -3.82 -9.31
CA ILE A 116 -20.25 -3.18 -8.30
C ILE A 116 -21.09 -2.68 -7.12
N ARG A 117 -22.19 -1.99 -7.38
CA ARG A 117 -23.05 -1.40 -6.35
C ARG A 117 -23.85 -2.45 -5.59
N ASP A 118 -24.39 -3.45 -6.28
CA ASP A 118 -25.36 -4.39 -5.69
C ASP A 118 -24.70 -5.62 -5.03
N PHE A 119 -23.37 -5.77 -5.14
CA PHE A 119 -22.63 -6.93 -4.61
C PHE A 119 -21.40 -6.52 -3.79
N ALA A 120 -21.31 -7.01 -2.55
CA ALA A 120 -20.12 -6.86 -1.73
C ALA A 120 -19.18 -8.07 -1.90
N PRO A 121 -17.90 -7.87 -2.26
CA PRO A 121 -16.95 -8.97 -2.40
C PRO A 121 -16.59 -9.54 -1.02
N VAL A 122 -16.84 -10.84 -0.81
CA VAL A 122 -16.51 -11.53 0.45
C VAL A 122 -15.17 -12.27 0.31
N VAL A 123 -15.07 -13.18 -0.64
CA VAL A 123 -13.87 -14.02 -0.86
C VAL A 123 -13.85 -14.58 -2.30
N LEU A 124 -12.66 -14.75 -2.87
CA LEU A 124 -12.47 -15.50 -4.11
C LEU A 124 -12.40 -17.00 -3.80
N LEU A 125 -13.41 -17.77 -4.21
CA LEU A 125 -13.47 -19.21 -3.91
C LEU A 125 -12.60 -20.07 -4.83
N ALA A 126 -12.52 -19.74 -6.12
CA ALA A 126 -11.72 -20.49 -7.09
C ALA A 126 -11.43 -19.66 -8.35
N SER A 127 -10.29 -19.94 -8.98
CA SER A 127 -9.94 -19.48 -10.32
C SER A 127 -9.39 -20.69 -11.09
N ALA A 128 -9.96 -20.98 -12.26
CA ALA A 128 -9.51 -22.08 -13.10
C ALA A 128 -9.39 -21.62 -14.56
N PRO A 129 -8.28 -21.92 -15.26
CA PRO A 129 -8.20 -21.75 -16.70
C PRO A 129 -9.08 -22.78 -17.41
N LEU A 130 -9.39 -22.50 -18.67
CA LEU A 130 -10.10 -23.41 -19.55
C LEU A 130 -9.09 -24.21 -20.38
N VAL A 131 -9.55 -25.32 -20.93
CA VAL A 131 -8.81 -26.17 -21.87
C VAL A 131 -9.59 -26.21 -23.18
N LEU A 132 -8.92 -25.94 -24.29
CA LEU A 132 -9.42 -26.23 -25.62
C LEU A 132 -9.40 -27.75 -25.80
N VAL A 133 -10.58 -28.34 -25.91
CA VAL A 133 -10.77 -29.79 -26.06
C VAL A 133 -11.57 -30.07 -27.32
N VAL A 134 -11.20 -31.14 -28.04
CA VAL A 134 -11.85 -31.59 -29.28
C VAL A 134 -12.34 -33.03 -29.14
N HIS A 135 -13.38 -33.38 -29.89
CA HIS A 135 -13.81 -34.76 -30.06
C HIS A 135 -12.80 -35.55 -30.93
N PRO A 136 -12.56 -36.85 -30.69
CA PRO A 136 -11.59 -37.64 -31.45
C PRO A 136 -11.83 -37.72 -32.96
N SER A 137 -13.05 -37.43 -33.44
CA SER A 137 -13.35 -37.36 -34.88
C SER A 137 -12.79 -36.14 -35.59
N VAL A 138 -12.30 -35.14 -34.84
CA VAL A 138 -11.62 -33.97 -35.40
C VAL A 138 -10.19 -34.40 -35.79
N PRO A 139 -9.79 -34.32 -37.07
CA PRO A 139 -8.47 -34.75 -37.53
C PRO A 139 -7.39 -33.71 -37.17
N ALA A 140 -7.23 -33.44 -35.88
CA ALA A 140 -6.21 -32.60 -35.29
C ALA A 140 -5.69 -33.22 -33.99
N ASP A 141 -4.41 -33.49 -33.93
CA ASP A 141 -3.69 -34.05 -32.78
C ASP A 141 -2.90 -33.01 -31.99
N SER A 142 -2.78 -31.81 -32.53
CA SER A 142 -2.06 -30.69 -31.95
C SER A 142 -2.82 -29.38 -32.17
N PHE A 143 -2.51 -28.37 -31.37
CA PHE A 143 -3.08 -27.03 -31.53
C PHE A 143 -2.82 -26.45 -32.94
N LYS A 144 -1.60 -26.63 -33.47
CA LYS A 144 -1.22 -26.12 -34.79
C LYS A 144 -2.02 -26.80 -35.91
N ALA A 145 -2.18 -28.12 -35.83
CA ALA A 145 -3.01 -28.87 -36.77
C ALA A 145 -4.49 -28.44 -36.70
N PHE A 146 -4.99 -28.18 -35.48
CA PHE A 146 -6.36 -27.69 -35.28
C PHE A 146 -6.59 -26.31 -35.91
N VAL A 147 -5.70 -25.34 -35.68
CA VAL A 147 -5.81 -24.01 -36.30
C VAL A 147 -5.77 -24.11 -37.83
N ALA A 148 -4.88 -24.93 -38.38
CA ALA A 148 -4.81 -25.15 -39.82
C ALA A 148 -6.11 -25.76 -40.38
N LEU A 149 -6.66 -26.77 -39.70
CA LEU A 149 -7.92 -27.40 -40.04
C LEU A 149 -9.08 -26.40 -40.00
N ALA A 150 -9.19 -25.63 -38.91
CA ALA A 150 -10.24 -24.63 -38.73
C ALA A 150 -10.19 -23.53 -39.81
N ARG A 151 -8.99 -23.06 -40.18
CA ARG A 151 -8.81 -22.12 -41.30
C ARG A 151 -9.21 -22.70 -42.65
N SER A 152 -8.97 -24.00 -42.87
CA SER A 152 -9.34 -24.67 -44.13
C SER A 152 -10.84 -24.95 -44.25
N ARG A 153 -11.60 -24.84 -43.15
CA ARG A 153 -13.03 -25.18 -43.08
C ARG A 153 -13.84 -24.09 -42.36
N PRO A 154 -13.87 -22.85 -42.89
CA PRO A 154 -14.61 -21.76 -42.26
C PRO A 154 -16.11 -22.11 -42.15
N GLY A 155 -16.69 -21.86 -40.98
CA GLY A 155 -18.11 -22.08 -40.71
C GLY A 155 -18.53 -23.56 -40.60
N GLN A 156 -17.60 -24.52 -40.57
CA GLN A 156 -17.93 -25.96 -40.52
C GLN A 156 -17.64 -26.63 -39.16
N LEU A 157 -16.84 -26.01 -38.29
CA LEU A 157 -16.56 -26.54 -36.96
C LEU A 157 -17.51 -25.92 -35.94
N ASN A 158 -18.31 -26.75 -35.28
CA ASN A 158 -19.21 -26.31 -34.22
C ASN A 158 -18.52 -26.40 -32.86
N TYR A 159 -18.59 -25.32 -32.07
CA TYR A 159 -18.10 -25.30 -30.70
C TYR A 159 -19.24 -25.17 -29.69
N ALA A 160 -19.16 -25.96 -28.63
CA ALA A 160 -20.09 -25.90 -27.50
C ALA A 160 -19.70 -24.81 -26.52
N SER A 161 -20.69 -24.21 -25.85
CA SER A 161 -20.44 -23.33 -24.70
C SER A 161 -21.51 -23.51 -23.63
N ASN A 162 -21.24 -22.98 -22.44
CA ASN A 162 -22.19 -22.92 -21.33
C ASN A 162 -23.30 -21.85 -21.53
N GLY A 163 -23.43 -21.30 -22.74
CA GLY A 163 -24.40 -20.27 -23.11
C GLY A 163 -23.75 -18.94 -23.47
N ASN A 164 -24.54 -18.04 -24.06
CA ASN A 164 -24.11 -16.70 -24.43
C ASN A 164 -23.61 -15.93 -23.20
N GLY A 165 -22.51 -15.20 -23.37
CA GLY A 165 -21.86 -14.45 -22.29
C GLY A 165 -21.11 -15.29 -21.25
N SER A 166 -20.93 -16.60 -21.47
CA SER A 166 -20.11 -17.47 -20.59
C SER A 166 -18.60 -17.32 -20.86
N SER A 167 -17.75 -17.74 -19.92
CA SER A 167 -16.29 -17.78 -20.11
C SER A 167 -15.86 -18.69 -21.26
N SER A 168 -16.57 -19.80 -21.49
CA SER A 168 -16.36 -20.69 -22.64
C SER A 168 -16.70 -20.03 -23.97
N HIS A 169 -17.74 -19.20 -24.01
CA HIS A 169 -18.11 -18.43 -25.20
C HIS A 169 -17.07 -17.33 -25.48
N LEU A 170 -16.67 -16.58 -24.45
CA LEU A 170 -15.64 -15.55 -24.59
C LEU A 170 -14.30 -16.13 -25.06
N ALA A 171 -13.88 -17.27 -24.51
CA ALA A 171 -12.65 -17.94 -24.94
C ALA A 171 -12.68 -18.32 -26.42
N ALA A 172 -13.79 -18.89 -26.89
CA ALA A 172 -13.95 -19.24 -28.30
C ALA A 172 -13.96 -18.01 -29.21
N VAL A 173 -14.73 -16.96 -28.88
CA VAL A 173 -14.78 -15.73 -29.69
C VAL A 173 -13.44 -15.00 -29.73
N MET A 174 -12.73 -14.94 -28.59
CA MET A 174 -11.38 -14.39 -28.53
C MET A 174 -10.41 -15.24 -29.37
N PHE A 175 -10.62 -16.55 -29.44
CA PHE A 175 -9.79 -17.46 -30.23
C PHE A 175 -10.03 -17.27 -31.72
N ASP A 176 -11.29 -17.21 -32.16
CA ASP A 176 -11.67 -16.89 -33.54
C ASP A 176 -11.05 -15.56 -33.98
N SER A 177 -11.21 -14.52 -33.15
CA SER A 177 -10.68 -13.19 -33.42
C SER A 177 -9.15 -13.15 -33.51
N MET A 178 -8.43 -13.81 -32.60
CA MET A 178 -6.97 -13.74 -32.55
C MET A 178 -6.28 -14.70 -33.53
N THR A 179 -6.95 -15.78 -33.94
CA THR A 179 -6.39 -16.77 -34.86
C THR A 179 -6.91 -16.66 -36.29
N GLY A 180 -7.96 -15.84 -36.51
CA GLY A 180 -8.58 -15.67 -37.82
C GLY A 180 -9.28 -16.93 -38.33
N VAL A 181 -9.76 -17.79 -37.42
CA VAL A 181 -10.61 -18.93 -37.78
C VAL A 181 -12.08 -18.52 -37.70
N ASP A 182 -12.95 -19.28 -38.37
CA ASP A 182 -14.39 -19.06 -38.37
C ASP A 182 -15.09 -20.34 -37.89
N MET A 183 -15.60 -20.32 -36.67
CA MET A 183 -16.27 -21.46 -36.02
C MET A 183 -17.71 -21.11 -35.63
N VAL A 184 -18.59 -22.11 -35.69
CA VAL A 184 -20.03 -21.94 -35.41
C VAL A 184 -20.31 -22.17 -33.93
N HIS A 185 -20.91 -21.18 -33.28
CA HIS A 185 -21.28 -21.25 -31.87
C HIS A 185 -22.57 -22.04 -31.67
N VAL A 186 -22.53 -23.05 -30.79
CA VAL A 186 -23.73 -23.77 -30.32
C VAL A 186 -23.90 -23.52 -28.80
N PRO A 187 -24.82 -22.65 -28.38
CA PRO A 187 -25.03 -22.31 -26.97
C PRO A 187 -25.93 -23.32 -26.25
N TYR A 188 -25.47 -23.82 -25.10
CA TYR A 188 -26.26 -24.71 -24.25
C TYR A 188 -26.62 -24.05 -22.92
N LYS A 189 -27.68 -24.55 -22.27
CA LYS A 189 -28.10 -24.12 -20.92
C LYS A 189 -27.23 -24.76 -19.83
N GLY A 190 -25.91 -24.54 -19.90
CA GLY A 190 -24.92 -25.05 -18.95
C GLY A 190 -23.98 -26.12 -19.51
N LEU A 191 -23.01 -26.52 -18.68
CA LEU A 191 -21.89 -27.39 -19.07
C LEU A 191 -22.31 -28.83 -19.38
N SER A 192 -23.21 -29.42 -18.58
CA SER A 192 -23.60 -30.83 -18.74
C SER A 192 -24.19 -31.16 -20.12
N PRO A 193 -25.19 -30.45 -20.66
CA PRO A 193 -25.70 -30.71 -22.00
C PRO A 193 -24.67 -30.42 -23.10
N ALA A 194 -23.81 -29.41 -22.94
CA ALA A 194 -22.72 -29.12 -23.88
C ALA A 194 -21.69 -30.26 -23.96
N LEU A 195 -21.31 -30.81 -22.80
CA LEU A 195 -20.35 -31.91 -22.71
C LEU A 195 -20.91 -33.21 -23.28
N THR A 196 -22.21 -33.50 -23.07
CA THR A 196 -22.88 -34.66 -23.69
C THR A 196 -22.84 -34.61 -25.22
N ASP A 197 -23.13 -33.46 -25.81
CA ASP A 197 -23.10 -33.30 -27.26
C ASP A 197 -21.66 -33.33 -27.81
N LEU A 198 -20.68 -32.83 -27.06
CA LEU A 198 -19.26 -32.97 -27.41
C LEU A 198 -18.81 -34.44 -27.38
N LEU A 199 -19.18 -35.19 -26.33
CA LEU A 199 -18.84 -36.60 -26.18
C LEU A 199 -19.52 -37.51 -27.22
N SER A 200 -20.66 -37.09 -27.77
CA SER A 200 -21.34 -37.80 -28.87
C SER A 200 -20.87 -37.35 -30.26
N GLY A 201 -19.97 -36.37 -30.34
CA GLY A 201 -19.43 -35.85 -31.60
C GLY A 201 -20.38 -34.93 -32.38
N ARG A 202 -21.53 -34.54 -31.81
CA ARG A 202 -22.49 -33.60 -32.42
C ARG A 202 -21.87 -32.20 -32.59
N VAL A 203 -21.05 -31.79 -31.64
CA VAL A 203 -20.19 -30.60 -31.71
C VAL A 203 -18.73 -31.04 -31.65
N GLN A 204 -17.86 -30.29 -32.32
CA GLN A 204 -16.49 -30.73 -32.59
C GLN A 204 -15.51 -30.32 -31.49
N LEU A 205 -15.79 -29.21 -30.79
CA LEU A 205 -14.89 -28.70 -29.75
C LEU A 205 -15.62 -27.95 -28.63
N MET A 206 -14.89 -27.68 -27.55
CA MET A 206 -15.33 -26.84 -26.44
C MET A 206 -14.13 -26.21 -25.74
N PHE A 207 -14.30 -25.00 -25.20
CA PHE A 207 -13.41 -24.47 -24.16
C PHE A 207 -14.03 -24.76 -22.79
N SER A 208 -13.44 -25.66 -22.02
CA SER A 208 -14.06 -26.17 -20.79
C SER A 208 -13.11 -26.21 -19.61
N SER A 209 -13.67 -26.18 -18.39
CA SER A 209 -12.89 -26.27 -17.16
C SER A 209 -12.17 -27.61 -17.07
N VAL A 210 -10.89 -27.60 -16.68
CA VAL A 210 -10.08 -28.82 -16.51
C VAL A 210 -10.77 -29.87 -15.63
N VAL A 211 -11.46 -29.45 -14.57
CA VAL A 211 -12.17 -30.35 -13.64
C VAL A 211 -13.19 -31.23 -14.35
N ALA A 212 -13.90 -30.67 -15.34
CA ALA A 212 -14.95 -31.39 -16.05
C ALA A 212 -14.40 -32.30 -17.16
N ILE A 213 -13.33 -31.88 -17.84
CA ILE A 213 -12.82 -32.61 -19.01
C ILE A 213 -11.70 -33.59 -18.69
N LEU A 214 -11.01 -33.46 -17.55
CA LEU A 214 -9.85 -34.28 -17.21
C LEU A 214 -10.15 -35.78 -17.20
N PRO A 215 -11.29 -36.28 -16.66
CA PRO A 215 -11.61 -37.72 -16.73
C PRO A 215 -11.81 -38.22 -18.18
N HIS A 216 -12.35 -37.37 -19.06
CA HIS A 216 -12.61 -37.72 -20.45
C HIS A 216 -11.36 -37.66 -21.31
N VAL A 217 -10.45 -36.73 -21.01
CA VAL A 217 -9.13 -36.67 -21.64
C VAL A 217 -8.27 -37.86 -21.22
N LYS A 218 -8.29 -38.23 -19.92
CA LYS A 218 -7.57 -39.42 -19.43
C LYS A 218 -8.11 -40.75 -19.98
N SER A 219 -9.39 -40.81 -20.32
CA SER A 219 -10.02 -41.99 -20.93
C SER A 219 -10.07 -41.92 -22.46
N GLU A 220 -9.35 -40.97 -23.06
CA GLU A 220 -9.22 -40.77 -24.51
C GLU A 220 -10.54 -40.51 -25.26
N LYS A 221 -11.64 -40.28 -24.53
CA LYS A 221 -12.95 -39.92 -25.09
C LYS A 221 -12.96 -38.50 -25.65
N LEU A 222 -12.02 -37.67 -25.22
CA LEU A 222 -11.78 -36.31 -25.70
C LEU A 222 -10.27 -36.05 -25.77
N ARG A 223 -9.85 -35.11 -26.62
CA ARG A 223 -8.44 -34.70 -26.75
C ARG A 223 -8.26 -33.25 -26.34
N GLY A 224 -7.44 -32.99 -25.33
CA GLY A 224 -7.01 -31.64 -24.98
C GLY A 224 -5.93 -31.15 -25.94
N LEU A 225 -6.02 -29.89 -26.39
CA LEU A 225 -5.07 -29.31 -27.35
C LEU A 225 -4.23 -28.18 -26.76
N ALA A 226 -4.81 -27.35 -25.90
CA ALA A 226 -4.10 -26.25 -25.23
C ALA A 226 -4.89 -25.70 -24.04
N VAL A 227 -4.22 -25.03 -23.11
CA VAL A 227 -4.84 -24.36 -21.96
C VAL A 227 -4.90 -22.84 -22.17
N THR A 228 -5.94 -22.18 -21.65
CA THR A 228 -6.16 -20.73 -21.81
C THR A 228 -5.44 -19.87 -20.75
N GLY A 229 -4.69 -20.50 -19.84
CA GLY A 229 -3.91 -19.80 -18.81
C GLY A 229 -2.55 -19.34 -19.35
N SER A 230 -1.91 -18.38 -18.68
CA SER A 230 -0.54 -17.94 -19.00
C SER A 230 0.56 -18.93 -18.63
N ARG A 231 0.20 -20.04 -17.95
CA ARG A 231 1.10 -21.15 -17.61
C ARG A 231 0.36 -22.46 -17.84
N ARG A 232 1.12 -23.52 -18.14
CA ARG A 232 0.59 -24.89 -18.24
C ARG A 232 -0.05 -25.35 -16.94
N LEU A 233 -0.99 -26.28 -17.04
CA LEU A 233 -1.67 -26.85 -15.87
C LEU A 233 -0.82 -27.98 -15.27
N THR A 234 -0.58 -27.95 -13.95
CA THR A 234 0.13 -29.04 -13.26
C THR A 234 -0.57 -30.40 -13.43
N SER A 235 -1.90 -30.41 -13.58
CA SER A 235 -2.70 -31.61 -13.83
C SER A 235 -2.68 -32.10 -15.28
N MET A 236 -2.17 -31.29 -16.21
CA MET A 236 -2.03 -31.57 -17.64
C MET A 236 -0.74 -30.92 -18.18
N PRO A 237 0.46 -31.32 -17.69
CA PRO A 237 1.71 -30.62 -17.98
C PRO A 237 2.11 -30.68 -19.46
N ASP A 238 1.64 -31.71 -20.18
CA ASP A 238 1.94 -31.92 -21.59
C ASP A 238 1.19 -30.94 -22.51
N LEU A 239 0.09 -30.35 -22.04
CA LEU A 239 -0.66 -29.38 -22.83
C LEU A 239 0.01 -28.00 -22.80
N PRO A 240 0.32 -27.41 -23.96
CA PRO A 240 0.83 -26.04 -24.03
C PRO A 240 -0.23 -25.02 -23.67
N THR A 241 0.20 -23.81 -23.32
CA THR A 241 -0.73 -22.66 -23.30
C THR A 241 -1.03 -22.19 -24.72
N ILE A 242 -2.20 -21.60 -24.95
CA ILE A 242 -2.52 -21.01 -26.27
C ILE A 242 -1.54 -19.88 -26.64
N ALA A 243 -1.00 -19.18 -25.63
CA ALA A 243 0.05 -18.19 -25.83
C ALA A 243 1.37 -18.83 -26.34
N GLU A 244 1.76 -19.98 -25.78
CA GLU A 244 2.93 -20.76 -26.24
C GLU A 244 2.75 -21.32 -27.65
N THR A 245 1.53 -21.54 -28.11
CA THR A 245 1.24 -22.16 -29.42
C THR A 245 1.11 -21.16 -30.58
N GLY A 246 1.60 -19.94 -30.40
CA GLY A 246 1.66 -18.93 -31.47
C GLY A 246 0.49 -17.93 -31.48
N VAL A 247 -0.21 -17.77 -30.35
CA VAL A 247 -1.22 -16.70 -30.16
C VAL A 247 -0.85 -15.83 -28.95
N PRO A 248 0.21 -15.00 -29.06
CA PRO A 248 0.70 -14.20 -27.93
C PRO A 248 -0.40 -13.29 -27.35
N GLY A 249 -0.45 -13.21 -26.01
CA GLY A 249 -1.47 -12.42 -25.31
C GLY A 249 -2.84 -13.10 -25.16
N TYR A 250 -3.02 -14.31 -25.70
CA TYR A 250 -4.23 -15.09 -25.46
C TYR A 250 -4.26 -15.60 -24.01
N ALA A 251 -5.13 -15.03 -23.18
CA ALA A 251 -5.37 -15.51 -21.83
C ALA A 251 -6.84 -15.30 -21.42
N VAL A 252 -7.52 -16.37 -21.04
CA VAL A 252 -8.87 -16.33 -20.46
C VAL A 252 -8.87 -17.11 -19.16
N ARG A 253 -8.90 -16.38 -18.03
CA ARG A 253 -9.05 -16.89 -16.66
C ARG A 253 -10.26 -16.22 -16.02
N GLY A 254 -10.98 -16.88 -15.12
CA GLY A 254 -11.98 -16.21 -14.30
C GLY A 254 -11.48 -15.85 -12.89
N PRO A 255 -11.95 -14.77 -12.23
CA PRO A 255 -12.33 -13.44 -12.72
C PRO A 255 -11.21 -12.40 -12.51
N HIS A 256 -11.00 -11.48 -13.47
CA HIS A 256 -10.39 -10.14 -13.30
C HIS A 256 -11.09 -9.16 -14.28
N PRO A 257 -11.17 -7.85 -13.95
CA PRO A 257 -11.73 -6.81 -14.82
C PRO A 257 -10.72 -6.37 -15.89
N LEU A 258 -11.20 -6.17 -17.13
CA LEU A 258 -10.38 -5.78 -18.27
C LEU A 258 -10.21 -4.25 -18.35
N GLY A 259 -8.97 -3.77 -18.40
CA GLY A 259 -8.59 -2.42 -18.81
C GLY A 259 -7.97 -2.41 -20.21
N LYS A 260 -8.25 -1.38 -21.01
CA LYS A 260 -7.72 -1.17 -22.38
C LYS A 260 -6.27 -0.65 -22.34
N GLY A 261 -5.38 -1.26 -23.11
CA GLY A 261 -4.08 -0.70 -23.51
C GLY A 261 -3.51 -1.44 -24.74
N PRO A 262 -2.81 -0.77 -25.67
CA PRO A 262 -2.34 -1.38 -26.91
C PRO A 262 -1.07 -2.24 -26.68
N PRO A 263 -0.83 -3.30 -27.47
CA PRO A 263 0.32 -4.18 -27.29
C PRO A 263 1.60 -3.58 -27.87
N ARG A 264 2.71 -3.65 -27.11
CA ARG A 264 4.08 -3.45 -27.63
C ARG A 264 4.66 -4.80 -28.07
N GLN A 265 5.24 -4.82 -29.27
CA GLN A 265 5.96 -5.95 -29.85
C GLN A 265 7.29 -6.20 -29.13
N ILE A 266 7.61 -7.47 -28.88
CA ILE A 266 8.96 -7.96 -28.55
C ILE A 266 9.29 -9.06 -29.56
N GLY A 267 10.38 -8.89 -30.31
CA GLY A 267 10.84 -9.80 -31.37
C GLY A 267 11.63 -11.02 -30.85
N PRO A 268 11.96 -12.00 -31.72
CA PRO A 268 12.37 -13.35 -31.29
C PRO A 268 13.85 -13.72 -31.56
N GLY A 269 14.31 -14.77 -30.86
CA GLY A 269 15.46 -15.64 -31.18
C GLY A 269 16.72 -15.34 -30.36
N SER A 270 17.51 -16.30 -29.86
CA SER A 270 17.72 -17.70 -30.23
C SER A 270 18.57 -18.44 -29.18
N GLU A 271 18.49 -19.77 -29.17
CA GLU A 271 19.08 -20.74 -28.23
C GLU A 271 20.59 -21.03 -28.44
N ASP A 272 21.31 -21.42 -27.37
CA ASP A 272 22.43 -22.39 -27.37
C ASP A 272 22.61 -23.01 -25.95
N PRO A 273 22.91 -24.32 -25.78
CA PRO A 273 22.92 -25.01 -24.49
C PRO A 273 24.35 -25.36 -24.05
N SER A 274 25.00 -24.51 -23.25
CA SER A 274 26.06 -24.90 -22.29
C SER A 274 26.61 -23.67 -21.56
N GLY A 275 26.66 -23.71 -20.22
CA GLY A 275 27.38 -22.72 -19.40
C GLY A 275 26.50 -21.86 -18.49
N MET A 276 26.86 -21.80 -17.22
CA MET A 276 26.26 -20.91 -16.23
C MET A 276 26.49 -19.43 -16.61
N SER A 277 25.43 -18.67 -16.92
CA SER A 277 25.45 -17.20 -16.88
C SER A 277 24.06 -16.60 -16.58
N GLU A 278 24.06 -15.73 -15.55
CA GLU A 278 23.17 -14.57 -15.32
C GLU A 278 21.66 -14.81 -15.14
N ILE A 279 21.24 -14.78 -13.88
CA ILE A 279 19.84 -14.59 -13.47
C ILE A 279 19.40 -13.19 -13.96
N SER A 280 18.66 -13.12 -15.07
CA SER A 280 18.10 -11.88 -15.62
C SER A 280 16.87 -11.39 -14.82
N ASN A 281 17.02 -11.22 -13.52
CA ASN A 281 16.00 -10.64 -12.67
C ASN A 281 16.32 -9.16 -12.40
N PRO A 282 15.77 -8.22 -13.20
CA PRO A 282 16.09 -6.80 -13.05
C PRO A 282 15.40 -6.15 -11.85
N TYR A 283 14.66 -6.90 -11.02
CA TYR A 283 13.86 -6.39 -9.92
C TYR A 283 14.56 -6.65 -8.59
N THR A 284 14.24 -7.73 -7.87
CA THR A 284 14.86 -8.04 -6.57
C THR A 284 16.38 -8.12 -6.67
N ARG A 285 16.91 -8.84 -7.68
CA ARG A 285 18.35 -8.96 -7.93
C ARG A 285 18.98 -7.66 -8.40
N GLY A 286 18.35 -6.93 -9.33
CA GLY A 286 18.83 -5.62 -9.77
C GLY A 286 18.94 -4.58 -8.63
N VAL A 287 17.97 -4.58 -7.70
CA VAL A 287 18.06 -3.75 -6.48
C VAL A 287 19.24 -4.19 -5.61
N ALA A 288 19.43 -5.49 -5.42
CA ALA A 288 20.53 -6.03 -4.61
C ALA A 288 21.92 -5.73 -5.20
N GLU A 289 22.06 -5.76 -6.53
CA GLU A 289 23.28 -5.40 -7.24
C GLU A 289 23.59 -3.91 -7.11
N PHE A 290 22.59 -3.04 -7.24
CA PHE A 290 22.77 -1.61 -6.97
C PHE A 290 23.22 -1.37 -5.52
N VAL A 291 22.54 -1.97 -4.55
CA VAL A 291 22.86 -1.81 -3.13
C VAL A 291 24.27 -2.31 -2.82
N SER A 292 24.63 -3.53 -3.22
CA SER A 292 25.97 -4.08 -2.94
C SER A 292 27.09 -3.35 -3.70
N GLY A 293 26.82 -2.93 -4.94
CA GLY A 293 27.78 -2.24 -5.81
C GLY A 293 27.95 -0.73 -5.55
N LEU A 294 27.07 -0.10 -4.75
CA LEU A 294 27.11 1.35 -4.55
C LEU A 294 28.40 1.81 -3.87
N ARG A 295 29.10 2.74 -4.51
CA ARG A 295 30.37 3.33 -4.05
C ARG A 295 30.22 4.80 -3.69
N TYR A 296 30.91 5.24 -2.64
CA TYR A 296 30.91 6.63 -2.18
C TYR A 296 31.26 7.65 -3.28
N ASP A 297 32.27 7.34 -4.11
CA ASP A 297 32.73 8.24 -5.18
C ASP A 297 31.80 8.26 -6.40
N ALA A 298 30.92 7.27 -6.54
CA ALA A 298 29.90 7.24 -7.59
C ALA A 298 28.67 8.08 -7.22
N ILE A 299 28.51 8.46 -5.95
CA ILE A 299 27.40 9.29 -5.48
C ILE A 299 27.75 10.77 -5.75
N PRO A 300 26.93 11.51 -6.53
CA PRO A 300 27.17 12.92 -6.80
C PRO A 300 27.26 13.74 -5.51
N ARG A 301 28.12 14.77 -5.51
CA ARG A 301 28.34 15.63 -4.33
C ARG A 301 27.02 16.16 -3.77
N GLU A 302 26.12 16.64 -4.63
CA GLU A 302 24.82 17.18 -4.21
C GLU A 302 23.97 16.15 -3.45
N VAL A 303 23.98 14.89 -3.90
CA VAL A 303 23.27 13.79 -3.23
C VAL A 303 23.87 13.52 -1.85
N ARG A 304 25.21 13.55 -1.73
CA ARG A 304 25.89 13.38 -0.42
C ARG A 304 25.58 14.53 0.54
N GLU A 305 25.59 15.77 0.05
CA GLU A 305 25.22 16.94 0.85
C GLU A 305 23.74 16.89 1.27
N ARG A 306 22.84 16.48 0.36
CA ARG A 306 21.43 16.26 0.69
C ARG A 306 21.27 15.20 1.77
N ALA A 307 21.94 14.05 1.64
CA ALA A 307 21.88 12.97 2.62
C ALA A 307 22.31 13.44 4.02
N LYS A 308 23.38 14.26 4.14
CA LYS A 308 23.80 14.85 5.44
C LYS A 308 22.70 15.71 6.06
N LEU A 309 22.00 16.51 5.26
CA LEU A 309 20.89 17.34 5.75
C LEU A 309 19.67 16.51 6.18
N LEU A 310 19.34 15.44 5.45
CA LEU A 310 18.27 14.51 5.82
C LEU A 310 18.58 13.73 7.10
N VAL A 311 19.85 13.32 7.28
CA VAL A 311 20.34 12.74 8.54
C VAL A 311 20.15 13.73 9.68
N LEU A 312 20.62 14.98 9.50
CA LEU A 312 20.52 16.01 10.53
C LEU A 312 19.06 16.26 10.96
N ASP A 313 18.14 16.34 10.00
CA ASP A 313 16.71 16.49 10.24
C ASP A 313 16.16 15.36 11.12
N SER A 314 16.43 14.12 10.72
CA SER A 314 15.94 12.92 11.41
C SER A 314 16.47 12.81 12.83
N LEU A 315 17.75 13.15 13.05
CA LEU A 315 18.33 13.15 14.40
C LEU A 315 17.69 14.22 15.29
N GLY A 316 17.40 15.40 14.74
CA GLY A 316 16.65 16.44 15.46
C GLY A 316 15.27 15.95 15.87
N CYS A 317 14.51 15.37 14.94
CA CYS A 317 13.20 14.79 15.21
C CYS A 317 13.25 13.69 16.28
N ALA A 318 14.25 12.81 16.23
CA ALA A 318 14.41 11.76 17.23
C ALA A 318 14.73 12.31 18.63
N LEU A 319 15.61 13.31 18.73
CA LEU A 319 15.99 13.92 20.02
C LEU A 319 14.79 14.57 20.70
N TYR A 320 13.97 15.30 19.95
CA TYR A 320 12.69 15.80 20.45
C TYR A 320 11.74 14.63 20.80
N GLY A 321 11.64 13.65 19.90
CA GLY A 321 10.75 12.50 20.03
C GLY A 321 11.03 11.59 21.21
N ALA A 322 12.28 11.56 21.70
CA ALA A 322 12.75 10.72 22.81
C ALA A 322 11.91 10.87 24.09
N HIS A 323 11.31 12.04 24.28
CA HIS A 323 10.60 12.41 25.50
C HIS A 323 9.09 12.43 25.37
N LEU A 324 8.54 12.07 24.22
CA LEU A 324 7.09 12.01 24.00
C LEU A 324 6.47 10.81 24.74
N GLN A 325 5.19 10.94 25.12
CA GLN A 325 4.48 9.95 25.93
C GLN A 325 4.56 8.54 25.33
N TRP A 326 4.27 8.38 24.04
CA TRP A 326 4.30 7.10 23.33
C TRP A 326 5.71 6.49 23.27
N CYS A 327 6.74 7.32 23.06
CA CYS A 327 8.13 6.88 23.10
C CYS A 327 8.53 6.40 24.49
N ARG A 328 8.14 7.12 25.56
CA ARG A 328 8.38 6.68 26.95
C ARG A 328 7.65 5.38 27.29
N ILE A 329 6.44 5.16 26.76
CA ILE A 329 5.72 3.90 26.93
C ILE A 329 6.53 2.76 26.27
N LEU A 330 6.87 2.90 24.99
CA LEU A 330 7.63 1.91 24.25
C LEU A 330 8.99 1.60 24.92
N GLN A 331 9.76 2.63 25.25
CA GLN A 331 11.08 2.50 25.88
C GLN A 331 11.01 1.75 27.22
N ARG A 332 10.02 2.06 28.07
CA ARG A 332 9.82 1.36 29.35
C ARG A 332 9.42 -0.10 29.15
N THR A 333 8.59 -0.39 28.16
CA THR A 333 8.19 -1.75 27.82
C THR A 333 9.40 -2.55 27.32
N LEU A 334 10.15 -2.03 26.34
CA LEU A 334 11.34 -2.70 25.81
C LEU A 334 12.41 -2.92 26.88
N LYS A 335 12.63 -1.96 27.78
CA LYS A 335 13.58 -2.09 28.89
C LYS A 335 13.28 -3.28 29.81
N LYS A 336 12.00 -3.65 29.96
CA LYS A 336 11.60 -4.81 30.78
C LYS A 336 11.85 -6.14 30.06
N LEU A 337 11.77 -6.13 28.73
CA LEU A 337 11.91 -7.32 27.89
C LEU A 337 13.36 -7.59 27.49
N ASP A 338 14.20 -6.58 27.48
CA ASP A 338 15.54 -6.61 26.90
C ASP A 338 16.60 -6.11 27.89
N GLY A 339 17.40 -7.05 28.39
CA GLY A 339 18.54 -6.79 29.26
C GLY A 339 19.85 -6.48 28.53
N SER A 340 19.87 -6.57 27.19
CA SER A 340 21.06 -6.30 26.40
C SER A 340 21.40 -4.80 26.40
N ARG A 341 22.68 -4.48 26.13
CA ARG A 341 23.19 -3.10 26.13
C ARG A 341 24.02 -2.76 24.89
N ALA A 342 23.76 -3.44 23.77
CA ALA A 342 24.52 -3.30 22.53
C ALA A 342 24.43 -1.88 21.94
N CYS A 343 23.22 -1.41 21.67
CA CYS A 343 22.96 -0.16 20.94
C CYS A 343 22.25 0.88 21.80
N ARG A 344 22.44 2.16 21.47
CA ARG A 344 21.92 3.30 22.22
C ARG A 344 20.50 3.66 21.79
N VAL A 345 19.67 4.03 22.77
CA VAL A 345 18.40 4.72 22.51
C VAL A 345 18.67 6.22 22.53
N TRP A 346 18.52 6.88 21.37
CA TRP A 346 18.92 8.27 21.15
C TRP A 346 18.19 9.23 22.11
N GLY A 347 18.86 10.31 22.55
CA GLY A 347 18.28 11.26 23.49
C GLY A 347 18.01 10.69 24.89
N THR A 348 18.52 9.50 25.22
CA THR A 348 18.32 8.87 26.55
C THR A 348 19.62 8.32 27.13
N ALA A 349 19.55 7.81 28.36
CA ALA A 349 20.62 7.03 28.99
C ALA A 349 20.49 5.51 28.74
N GLN A 350 19.45 5.08 28.02
CA GLN A 350 19.10 3.67 27.83
C GLN A 350 19.91 3.04 26.69
N ARG A 351 20.19 1.75 26.85
CA ARG A 351 20.74 0.87 25.82
C ARG A 351 19.88 -0.38 25.74
N LEU A 352 19.80 -0.96 24.55
CA LEU A 352 18.99 -2.13 24.21
C LEU A 352 19.76 -3.02 23.22
N SER A 353 19.22 -4.17 22.86
CA SER A 353 19.64 -4.91 21.65
C SER A 353 19.50 -4.03 20.40
N ALA A 354 20.30 -4.32 19.37
CA ALA A 354 20.26 -3.57 18.11
C ALA A 354 18.85 -3.50 17.49
N PRO A 355 18.07 -4.59 17.41
CA PRO A 355 16.70 -4.52 16.87
C PRO A 355 15.74 -3.70 17.73
N HIS A 356 15.85 -3.73 19.06
CA HIS A 356 15.01 -2.91 19.92
C HIS A 356 15.43 -1.44 19.96
N ALA A 357 16.73 -1.15 19.84
CA ALA A 357 17.22 0.21 19.65
C ALA A 357 16.71 0.79 18.33
N ALA A 358 16.77 0.03 17.21
CA ALA A 358 16.22 0.44 15.93
C ALA A 358 14.71 0.73 16.01
N LEU A 359 13.94 -0.16 16.67
CA LEU A 359 12.51 0.04 16.93
C LEU A 359 12.24 1.33 17.72
N ALA A 360 12.95 1.52 18.84
CA ALA A 360 12.77 2.70 19.68
C ALA A 360 13.16 3.99 18.94
N ASN A 361 14.30 4.00 18.25
CA ASN A 361 14.84 5.19 17.59
C ASN A 361 14.02 5.58 16.36
N GLY A 362 13.56 4.64 15.52
CA GLY A 362 12.66 4.97 14.41
C GLY A 362 11.29 5.48 14.88
N THR A 363 10.80 4.96 16.01
CA THR A 363 9.59 5.49 16.66
C THR A 363 9.75 6.93 17.13
N GLN A 364 10.96 7.30 17.59
CA GLN A 364 11.26 8.66 18.02
C GLN A 364 11.33 9.63 16.84
N VAL A 365 11.96 9.25 15.72
CA VAL A 365 12.03 10.10 14.51
C VAL A 365 10.63 10.45 14.02
N GLN A 366 9.75 9.45 13.85
CA GLN A 366 8.37 9.64 13.40
C GLN A 366 7.43 10.12 14.53
N GLY A 367 7.97 10.40 15.71
CA GLY A 367 7.19 10.62 16.92
C GLY A 367 6.20 11.76 16.82
N PHE A 368 6.50 12.82 16.06
CA PHE A 368 5.74 14.09 16.11
C PHE A 368 5.31 14.65 14.74
N GLU A 369 5.21 13.81 13.71
CA GLU A 369 4.77 14.21 12.35
C GLU A 369 5.63 15.28 11.66
N LEU A 370 6.89 15.43 12.05
CA LEU A 370 7.79 16.50 11.60
C LEU A 370 8.99 16.00 10.77
N ASP A 371 9.13 14.69 10.66
CA ASP A 371 10.19 14.00 9.93
C ASP A 371 10.07 14.17 8.41
N ASP A 372 11.12 13.73 7.72
CA ASP A 372 11.22 13.75 6.27
C ASP A 372 10.13 12.92 5.57
N VAL A 373 9.90 13.20 4.28
CA VAL A 373 8.99 12.39 3.45
C VAL A 373 9.37 12.46 1.98
N HIS A 374 9.52 11.29 1.35
CA HIS A 374 9.52 11.19 -0.10
C HIS A 374 8.06 11.21 -0.59
N ARG A 375 7.65 12.30 -1.24
CA ARG A 375 6.22 12.56 -1.53
C ARG A 375 5.62 11.61 -2.57
N GLU A 376 6.38 11.24 -3.59
CA GLU A 376 5.88 10.39 -4.68
C GLU A 376 5.82 8.91 -4.26
N GLY A 377 6.93 8.39 -3.73
CA GLY A 377 6.97 7.06 -3.08
C GLY A 377 6.25 6.95 -1.72
N VAL A 378 5.69 8.04 -1.18
CA VAL A 378 4.94 8.11 0.10
C VAL A 378 5.66 7.42 1.26
N LEU A 379 6.93 7.75 1.49
CA LEU A 379 7.75 7.10 2.53
C LEU A 379 8.44 8.13 3.41
N HIS A 380 8.36 7.94 4.72
CA HIS A 380 9.19 8.62 5.72
C HIS A 380 10.52 7.87 5.83
N VAL A 381 11.57 8.39 5.20
CA VAL A 381 12.74 7.59 4.82
C VAL A 381 13.77 7.57 5.95
N GLY A 382 14.07 8.73 6.54
CA GLY A 382 15.05 8.82 7.62
C GLY A 382 14.64 8.03 8.86
N ALA A 383 13.34 8.02 9.17
CA ALA A 383 12.77 7.27 10.29
C ALA A 383 12.91 5.74 10.15
N VAL A 384 13.08 5.23 8.92
CA VAL A 384 13.24 3.78 8.66
C VAL A 384 14.71 3.40 8.45
N VAL A 385 15.49 4.18 7.70
CA VAL A 385 16.88 3.83 7.34
C VAL A 385 17.85 4.02 8.51
N LEU A 386 17.81 5.20 9.12
CA LEU A 386 18.88 5.63 10.03
C LEU A 386 18.96 4.83 11.34
N PRO A 387 17.85 4.45 11.99
CA PRO A 387 17.93 3.66 13.22
C PRO A 387 18.62 2.31 13.04
N ALA A 388 18.28 1.59 11.97
CA ALA A 388 18.92 0.33 11.59
C ALA A 388 20.40 0.55 11.24
N LEU A 389 20.71 1.56 10.43
CA LEU A 389 22.07 1.83 9.98
C LEU A 389 23.01 2.27 11.12
N VAL A 390 22.53 3.13 12.03
CA VAL A 390 23.30 3.51 13.22
C VAL A 390 23.52 2.30 14.14
N ALA A 391 22.54 1.39 14.24
CA ALA A 391 22.73 0.14 14.97
C ALA A 391 23.82 -0.73 14.33
N VAL A 392 23.87 -0.82 12.99
CA VAL A 392 24.99 -1.47 12.27
C VAL A 392 26.32 -0.78 12.58
N ALA A 393 26.36 0.56 12.55
CA ALA A 393 27.57 1.32 12.91
C ALA A 393 28.03 1.01 14.35
N GLU A 394 27.11 0.92 15.32
CA GLU A 394 27.46 0.55 16.70
C GLU A 394 27.92 -0.91 16.85
N LEU A 395 27.45 -1.82 15.99
CA LEU A 395 27.79 -3.25 16.05
C LEU A 395 29.08 -3.63 15.31
N ARG A 396 29.39 -2.95 14.20
CA ARG A 396 30.45 -3.33 13.26
C ARG A 396 31.50 -2.24 13.03
N GLY A 397 31.20 -0.99 13.40
CA GLY A 397 31.98 0.18 13.01
C GLY A 397 31.78 0.51 11.53
N LEU A 398 31.56 1.78 11.23
CA LEU A 398 31.52 2.29 9.85
C LEU A 398 32.25 3.62 9.80
N SER A 399 33.11 3.84 8.82
CA SER A 399 33.55 5.20 8.52
C SER A 399 32.36 6.05 8.09
N GLY A 400 32.48 7.38 8.20
CA GLY A 400 31.40 8.25 7.79
C GLY A 400 31.12 8.22 6.29
N ARG A 401 32.10 7.89 5.44
CA ARG A 401 31.88 7.63 4.01
C ARG A 401 31.04 6.37 3.77
N GLU A 402 31.33 5.30 4.50
CA GLU A 402 30.54 4.06 4.43
C GLU A 402 29.12 4.29 4.95
N PHE A 403 28.97 5.02 6.05
CA PHE A 403 27.66 5.41 6.57
C PHE A 403 26.86 6.23 5.55
N LEU A 404 27.44 7.25 4.91
CA LEU A 404 26.75 8.02 3.87
C LEU A 404 26.35 7.15 2.67
N THR A 405 27.22 6.24 2.26
CA THR A 405 26.94 5.32 1.14
C THR A 405 25.75 4.41 1.48
N ALA A 406 25.73 3.86 2.70
CA ALA A 406 24.65 3.02 3.20
C ALA A 406 23.34 3.79 3.42
N ALA A 407 23.41 5.03 3.91
CA ALA A 407 22.25 5.89 4.02
C ALA A 407 21.64 6.10 2.63
N VAL A 408 22.44 6.53 1.64
CA VAL A 408 21.98 6.73 0.26
C VAL A 408 21.37 5.46 -0.33
N ALA A 409 21.95 4.28 -0.11
CA ALA A 409 21.34 3.02 -0.56
C ALA A 409 19.89 2.84 -0.03
N GLY A 410 19.67 3.08 1.27
CA GLY A 410 18.32 3.02 1.85
C GLY A 410 17.39 4.12 1.33
N TYR A 411 17.94 5.34 1.15
CA TYR A 411 17.23 6.51 0.62
C TYR A 411 16.87 6.38 -0.87
N GLU A 412 17.53 5.51 -1.62
CA GLU A 412 17.17 5.17 -2.99
C GLU A 412 16.13 4.04 -3.06
N VAL A 413 16.35 2.93 -2.35
CA VAL A 413 15.51 1.73 -2.49
C VAL A 413 14.09 1.97 -1.98
N GLY A 414 13.92 2.57 -0.79
CA GLY A 414 12.61 2.78 -0.18
C GLY A 414 11.63 3.54 -1.07
N PRO A 415 11.98 4.76 -1.53
CA PRO A 415 11.15 5.52 -2.47
C PRO A 415 10.82 4.78 -3.76
N ARG A 416 11.73 3.98 -4.31
CA ARG A 416 11.51 3.20 -5.53
C ARG A 416 10.50 2.09 -5.35
N VAL A 417 10.50 1.42 -4.20
CA VAL A 417 9.43 0.47 -3.84
C VAL A 417 8.09 1.21 -3.74
N GLY A 418 8.07 2.44 -3.21
CA GLY A 418 6.87 3.27 -3.19
C GLY A 418 6.39 3.70 -4.58
N LEU A 419 7.30 4.08 -5.48
CA LEU A 419 6.97 4.39 -6.87
C LEU A 419 6.42 3.15 -7.60
N CYS A 420 7.00 1.98 -7.35
CA CYS A 420 6.52 0.70 -7.85
C CYS A 420 5.09 0.40 -7.39
N MET A 421 4.79 0.55 -6.09
CA MET A 421 3.45 0.26 -5.54
C MET A 421 2.42 1.36 -5.84
N GLY A 422 2.88 2.59 -6.11
CA GLY A 422 2.03 3.73 -6.41
C GLY A 422 1.18 4.22 -5.23
N GLN A 423 0.38 5.26 -5.49
CA GLN A 423 -0.52 5.86 -4.48
C GLN A 423 -1.70 4.94 -4.11
N GLU A 424 -2.01 3.93 -4.92
CA GLU A 424 -3.10 3.00 -4.61
C GLU A 424 -2.80 2.16 -3.36
N HIS A 425 -1.52 1.92 -3.06
CA HIS A 425 -1.09 1.19 -1.87
C HIS A 425 -1.67 1.77 -0.58
N ILE A 426 -1.64 3.11 -0.44
CA ILE A 426 -2.26 3.79 0.69
C ILE A 426 -3.79 3.76 0.62
N GLY A 427 -4.36 3.85 -0.58
CA GLY A 427 -5.80 3.78 -0.82
C GLY A 427 -6.41 2.42 -0.46
N GLN A 428 -5.61 1.35 -0.51
CA GLN A 428 -6.00 0.00 -0.08
C GLN A 428 -5.91 -0.20 1.45
N GLY A 429 -5.53 0.84 2.20
CA GLY A 429 -5.48 0.80 3.66
C GLY A 429 -4.14 0.35 4.25
N TRP A 430 -3.05 0.36 3.47
CA TRP A 430 -1.71 0.08 3.98
C TRP A 430 -0.94 1.33 4.35
N HIS A 431 -0.24 1.30 5.49
CA HIS A 431 0.66 2.38 5.87
C HIS A 431 2.05 2.17 5.25
N SER A 432 2.39 2.96 4.24
CA SER A 432 3.65 2.87 3.48
C SER A 432 4.92 2.81 4.34
N GLY A 433 5.00 3.62 5.41
CA GLY A 433 6.16 3.60 6.32
C GLY A 433 6.34 2.28 7.07
N ALA A 434 5.31 1.44 7.14
CA ALA A 434 5.31 0.15 7.83
C ALA A 434 5.56 -1.03 6.86
N THR A 435 5.08 -0.91 5.63
CA THR A 435 5.14 -1.98 4.62
C THR A 435 6.30 -1.81 3.65
N LEU A 436 6.58 -0.59 3.19
CA LEU A 436 7.66 -0.29 2.22
C LEU A 436 8.98 0.01 2.95
N GLY A 437 8.89 0.56 4.16
CA GLY A 437 10.04 0.97 4.98
C GLY A 437 11.01 -0.17 5.30
N VAL A 438 10.54 -1.42 5.34
CA VAL A 438 11.37 -2.61 5.59
C VAL A 438 12.48 -2.76 4.54
N PHE A 439 12.19 -2.47 3.26
CA PHE A 439 13.16 -2.59 2.18
C PHE A 439 14.18 -1.45 2.21
N SER A 440 13.73 -0.24 2.58
CA SER A 440 14.61 0.91 2.77
C SER A 440 15.62 0.66 3.91
N ALA A 441 15.14 0.18 5.05
CA ALA A 441 15.97 -0.20 6.18
C ALA A 441 16.88 -1.40 5.86
N GLY A 442 16.34 -2.42 5.18
CA GLY A 442 17.08 -3.61 4.76
C GLY A 442 18.21 -3.29 3.79
N ALA A 443 17.97 -2.44 2.79
CA ALA A 443 19.00 -1.98 1.85
C ALA A 443 20.10 -1.18 2.54
N GLY A 444 19.74 -0.23 3.41
CA GLY A 444 20.72 0.55 4.17
C GLY A 444 21.55 -0.33 5.12
N ALA A 445 20.91 -1.26 5.84
CA ALA A 445 21.61 -2.18 6.73
C ALA A 445 22.49 -3.17 5.95
N ALA A 446 22.03 -3.72 4.82
CA ALA A 446 22.80 -4.62 3.97
C ALA A 446 24.04 -3.93 3.40
N ARG A 447 23.90 -2.69 2.90
CA ARG A 447 25.05 -1.89 2.44
C ARG A 447 26.03 -1.61 3.58
N GLY A 448 25.52 -1.27 4.76
CA GLY A 448 26.33 -1.03 5.95
C GLY A 448 27.11 -2.27 6.39
N LEU A 449 26.48 -3.45 6.35
CA LEU A 449 27.12 -4.75 6.61
C LEU A 449 28.01 -5.22 5.47
N LYS A 450 28.07 -4.48 4.35
CA LYS A 450 28.85 -4.82 3.15
C LYS A 450 28.48 -6.19 2.58
N LEU A 451 27.19 -6.53 2.60
CA LEU A 451 26.69 -7.75 2.00
C LEU A 451 26.88 -7.71 0.47
N ASP A 452 27.23 -8.84 -0.12
CA ASP A 452 27.23 -9.02 -1.58
C ASP A 452 25.79 -9.05 -2.13
N ALA A 453 25.65 -9.14 -3.46
CA ALA A 453 24.35 -9.14 -4.12
C ALA A 453 23.47 -10.33 -3.68
N ASP A 454 24.04 -11.53 -3.52
CA ASP A 454 23.29 -12.73 -3.14
C ASP A 454 22.73 -12.62 -1.72
N LYS A 455 23.55 -12.20 -0.75
CA LYS A 455 23.07 -11.94 0.61
C LYS A 455 22.11 -10.76 0.67
N THR A 456 22.30 -9.75 -0.18
CA THR A 456 21.39 -8.60 -0.23
C THR A 456 20.00 -9.00 -0.76
N VAL A 457 19.92 -9.90 -1.74
CA VAL A 457 18.64 -10.50 -2.18
C VAL A 457 17.92 -11.13 -0.98
N HIS A 458 18.61 -11.96 -0.20
CA HIS A 458 18.01 -12.58 0.98
C HIS A 458 17.64 -11.56 2.06
N ALA A 459 18.46 -10.52 2.27
CA ALA A 459 18.15 -9.46 3.22
C ALA A 459 16.83 -8.75 2.87
N LEU A 460 16.63 -8.43 1.59
CA LEU A 460 15.39 -7.83 1.09
C LEU A 460 14.21 -8.80 1.21
N GLY A 461 14.40 -10.08 0.90
CA GLY A 461 13.37 -11.12 1.03
C GLY A 461 12.90 -11.32 2.48
N ILE A 462 13.84 -11.38 3.43
CA ILE A 462 13.53 -11.52 4.87
C ILE A 462 12.88 -10.25 5.42
N ALA A 463 13.32 -9.07 4.97
CA ALA A 463 12.69 -7.82 5.35
C ALA A 463 11.25 -7.73 4.81
N GLY A 464 11.05 -8.10 3.54
CA GLY A 464 9.76 -8.04 2.86
C GLY A 464 8.68 -8.93 3.48
N THR A 465 9.02 -10.15 3.92
CA THR A 465 8.06 -11.02 4.61
C THR A 465 7.63 -10.52 5.99
N GLN A 466 8.28 -9.47 6.52
CA GLN A 466 7.93 -8.81 7.78
C GLN A 466 7.20 -7.47 7.57
N ALA A 467 6.89 -7.11 6.33
CA ALA A 467 6.11 -5.92 6.00
C ALA A 467 4.70 -6.02 6.59
N ALA A 468 4.31 -5.06 7.43
CA ALA A 468 2.98 -4.99 8.01
C ALA A 468 2.67 -3.60 8.56
N GLY A 469 1.42 -3.15 8.43
CA GLY A 469 0.92 -1.96 9.12
C GLY A 469 -0.31 -1.36 8.45
N LEU A 470 -1.35 -1.11 9.24
CA LEU A 470 -2.65 -0.68 8.77
C LEU A 470 -2.76 0.85 8.78
N MET A 471 -3.37 1.42 7.74
CA MET A 471 -3.59 2.86 7.63
C MET A 471 -4.55 3.38 8.70
N ALA A 472 -5.46 2.55 9.21
CA ALA A 472 -6.36 2.90 10.30
C ALA A 472 -5.62 3.42 11.56
N ALA A 473 -4.34 3.08 11.74
CA ALA A 473 -3.50 3.61 12.81
C ALA A 473 -3.37 5.15 12.81
N GLN A 474 -3.62 5.82 11.68
CA GLN A 474 -3.59 7.27 11.61
C GLN A 474 -4.72 7.93 12.41
N TYR A 475 -5.81 7.20 12.70
CA TYR A 475 -6.95 7.69 13.46
C TYR A 475 -6.81 7.32 14.95
N GLY A 476 -6.48 8.30 15.78
CA GLY A 476 -6.57 8.18 17.25
C GLY A 476 -5.60 7.20 17.93
N ALA A 477 -4.67 6.56 17.21
CA ALA A 477 -3.76 5.56 17.78
C ALA A 477 -2.29 6.03 17.84
N MET A 478 -1.61 5.71 18.96
CA MET A 478 -0.16 5.93 19.10
C MET A 478 0.66 5.05 18.15
N VAL A 479 0.12 3.90 17.73
CA VAL A 479 0.85 2.86 16.98
C VAL A 479 1.37 3.35 15.61
N LYS A 480 0.75 4.36 14.99
CA LYS A 480 1.29 4.98 13.76
C LYS A 480 2.76 5.37 13.93
N ARG A 481 3.11 5.95 15.08
CA ARG A 481 4.47 6.43 15.38
C ARG A 481 5.46 5.27 15.46
N MET A 482 4.99 4.07 15.82
CA MET A 482 5.81 2.86 15.92
C MET A 482 6.10 2.22 14.55
N HIS A 483 5.31 2.51 13.52
CA HIS A 483 5.41 1.84 12.21
C HIS A 483 6.80 1.98 11.59
N ALA A 484 7.36 3.19 11.53
CA ALA A 484 8.72 3.38 11.01
C ALA A 484 9.78 2.64 11.85
N GLY A 485 9.65 2.68 13.18
CA GLY A 485 10.52 1.91 14.08
C GLY A 485 10.45 0.41 13.81
N ARG A 486 9.24 -0.14 13.63
CA ARG A 486 9.06 -1.56 13.32
C ARG A 486 9.65 -1.92 11.95
N SER A 487 9.46 -1.07 10.95
CA SER A 487 10.11 -1.24 9.64
C SER A 487 11.64 -1.23 9.74
N SER A 488 12.20 -0.30 10.51
CA SER A 488 13.64 -0.23 10.76
C SER A 488 14.17 -1.51 11.42
N GLN A 489 13.46 -1.99 12.44
CA GLN A 489 13.76 -3.25 13.11
C GLN A 489 13.71 -4.45 12.15
N SER A 490 12.65 -4.58 11.34
CA SER A 490 12.48 -5.69 10.39
C SER A 490 13.57 -5.69 9.31
N GLY A 491 13.93 -4.51 8.78
CA GLY A 491 15.01 -4.38 7.81
C GLY A 491 16.38 -4.75 8.39
N LEU A 492 16.66 -4.33 9.63
CA LEU A 492 17.88 -4.73 10.36
C LEU A 492 17.92 -6.24 10.58
N TYR A 493 16.81 -6.87 10.97
CA TYR A 493 16.74 -8.33 11.08
C TYR A 493 17.02 -9.00 9.74
N GLY A 494 16.44 -8.50 8.64
CA GLY A 494 16.69 -9.05 7.31
C GLY A 494 18.18 -9.08 6.97
N ALA A 495 18.89 -7.96 7.18
CA ALA A 495 20.31 -7.89 6.86
C ALA A 495 21.18 -8.73 7.81
N LEU A 496 20.92 -8.75 9.12
CA LEU A 496 21.67 -9.56 10.08
C LEU A 496 21.45 -11.07 9.88
N LEU A 497 20.22 -11.48 9.57
CA LEU A 497 19.90 -12.89 9.28
C LEU A 497 20.56 -13.34 7.97
N ALA A 498 20.51 -12.51 6.92
CA ALA A 498 21.20 -12.80 5.67
C ALA A 498 22.73 -12.84 5.82
N GLU A 499 23.32 -11.95 6.65
CA GLU A 499 24.75 -12.00 7.01
C GLU A 499 25.13 -13.38 7.53
N ALA A 500 24.29 -13.92 8.43
CA ALA A 500 24.43 -15.23 9.07
C ALA A 500 24.04 -16.43 8.19
N GLY A 501 23.63 -16.22 6.94
CA GLY A 501 23.28 -17.28 5.99
C GLY A 501 21.82 -17.75 6.04
N PHE A 502 20.93 -17.06 6.75
CA PHE A 502 19.50 -17.31 6.66
C PHE A 502 18.97 -16.80 5.31
N THR A 503 18.11 -17.58 4.66
CA THR A 503 17.61 -17.27 3.31
C THR A 503 16.27 -16.55 3.33
N GLY A 504 16.13 -15.50 2.52
CA GLY A 504 14.86 -14.84 2.20
C GLY A 504 14.28 -15.21 0.84
N ILE A 505 13.06 -14.75 0.56
CA ILE A 505 12.39 -14.88 -0.75
C ILE A 505 13.27 -14.24 -1.83
N PRO A 506 13.78 -14.99 -2.82
CA PRO A 506 14.77 -14.50 -3.77
C PRO A 506 14.20 -13.54 -4.81
N ASP A 507 12.88 -13.57 -5.01
CA ASP A 507 12.11 -12.80 -5.97
C ASP A 507 11.00 -11.98 -5.29
N VAL A 508 11.30 -11.43 -4.10
CA VAL A 508 10.31 -10.86 -3.17
C VAL A 508 9.38 -9.82 -3.79
N PHE A 509 9.82 -9.02 -4.76
CA PHE A 509 8.94 -8.02 -5.40
C PHE A 509 8.07 -8.64 -6.49
N GLU A 510 8.69 -9.40 -7.39
CA GLU A 510 8.11 -9.87 -8.66
C GLU A 510 7.45 -11.24 -8.59
N SER A 511 7.50 -11.93 -7.44
CA SER A 511 6.88 -13.24 -7.31
C SER A 511 5.37 -13.20 -7.57
N GLU A 512 4.92 -14.01 -8.53
CA GLU A 512 3.51 -14.04 -8.98
C GLU A 512 2.55 -14.46 -7.86
N TYR A 513 3.00 -15.27 -6.90
CA TYR A 513 2.18 -15.73 -5.79
C TYR A 513 2.91 -15.50 -4.46
N GLY A 514 2.28 -14.74 -3.56
CA GLY A 514 2.86 -14.45 -2.24
C GLY A 514 3.99 -13.43 -2.27
N GLY A 515 4.36 -12.90 -3.45
CA GLY A 515 5.29 -11.78 -3.57
C GLY A 515 4.73 -10.51 -2.92
N PHE A 516 5.62 -9.61 -2.53
CA PHE A 516 5.27 -8.34 -1.89
C PHE A 516 4.30 -7.54 -2.76
N CYS A 517 4.63 -7.31 -4.03
CA CYS A 517 3.80 -6.48 -4.90
C CYS A 517 2.43 -7.13 -5.16
N THR A 518 2.40 -8.43 -5.46
CA THR A 518 1.15 -9.15 -5.76
C THR A 518 0.23 -9.27 -4.56
N THR A 519 0.80 -9.49 -3.37
CA THR A 519 0.05 -9.63 -2.12
C THR A 519 -0.52 -8.31 -1.63
N PHE A 520 0.31 -7.25 -1.58
CA PHE A 520 -0.11 -5.96 -1.04
C PHE A 520 -1.01 -5.18 -1.99
N SER A 521 -0.92 -5.41 -3.30
CA SER A 521 -1.83 -4.81 -4.29
C SER A 521 -3.08 -5.63 -4.58
N ARG A 522 -3.10 -6.92 -4.18
CA ARG A 522 -4.10 -7.93 -4.56
C ARG A 522 -4.33 -7.98 -6.08
N SER A 523 -3.26 -7.86 -6.85
CA SER A 523 -3.29 -7.70 -8.30
C SER A 523 -1.95 -8.18 -8.90
N GLN A 524 -1.87 -8.27 -10.23
CA GLN A 524 -0.64 -8.51 -11.01
C GLN A 524 -0.21 -7.28 -11.83
N ASP A 525 -1.00 -6.21 -11.83
CA ASP A 525 -0.90 -5.08 -12.76
C ASP A 525 -1.08 -3.69 -12.11
N ARG A 526 -1.40 -3.63 -10.81
CA ARG A 526 -1.52 -2.38 -10.03
C ARG A 526 -0.21 -1.87 -9.44
N PHE A 527 0.91 -2.39 -9.92
CA PHE A 527 2.26 -1.98 -9.55
C PHE A 527 3.18 -1.98 -10.78
N LYS A 528 4.29 -1.26 -10.68
CA LYS A 528 5.23 -1.05 -11.79
C LYS A 528 6.62 -1.52 -11.39
N LEU A 529 6.91 -2.80 -11.59
CA LEU A 529 8.19 -3.40 -11.20
C LEU A 529 9.41 -2.66 -11.77
N ALA A 530 9.29 -2.08 -12.98
CA ALA A 530 10.37 -1.30 -13.59
C ALA A 530 10.83 -0.10 -12.73
N GLU A 531 9.96 0.47 -11.89
CA GLU A 531 10.32 1.60 -11.02
C GLU A 531 11.35 1.22 -9.94
N LEU A 532 11.44 -0.07 -9.61
CA LEU A 532 12.39 -0.59 -8.60
C LEU A 532 13.84 -0.26 -8.98
N THR A 533 14.16 -0.28 -10.27
CA THR A 533 15.53 -0.07 -10.79
C THR A 533 15.66 1.08 -11.78
N ALA A 534 14.56 1.77 -12.10
CA ALA A 534 14.51 2.85 -13.10
C ALA A 534 15.52 3.99 -12.85
N GLY A 535 16.57 4.07 -13.66
CA GLY A 535 17.54 5.16 -13.58
C GLY A 535 18.44 5.11 -12.35
N PHE A 536 18.75 3.92 -11.82
CA PHE A 536 19.85 3.81 -10.85
C PHE A 536 21.15 4.40 -11.42
N GLY A 537 21.85 5.17 -10.58
CA GLY A 537 23.09 5.86 -10.96
C GLY A 537 22.89 7.18 -11.70
N SER A 538 21.72 7.44 -12.30
CA SER A 538 21.42 8.69 -13.02
C SER A 538 20.37 9.55 -12.31
N THR A 539 19.30 8.93 -11.82
CA THR A 539 18.22 9.57 -11.08
C THR A 539 18.28 9.17 -9.60
N TRP A 540 18.45 10.17 -8.72
CA TRP A 540 18.63 9.97 -7.29
C TRP A 540 17.38 10.38 -6.50
N GLN A 541 16.64 9.41 -5.99
CA GLN A 541 15.42 9.62 -5.18
C GLN A 541 15.71 10.32 -3.86
N THR A 542 16.96 10.26 -3.38
CA THR A 542 17.44 11.02 -2.22
C THR A 542 17.15 12.53 -2.37
N LEU A 543 17.23 13.08 -3.59
CA LEU A 543 16.92 14.50 -3.86
C LEU A 543 15.41 14.80 -3.84
N GLY A 544 14.57 13.78 -4.03
CA GLY A 544 13.11 13.85 -3.96
C GLY A 544 12.54 13.83 -2.53
N VAL A 545 13.37 13.57 -1.53
CA VAL A 545 12.95 13.60 -0.11
C VAL A 545 12.78 15.05 0.35
N ALA A 546 11.57 15.34 0.84
CA ALA A 546 11.18 16.64 1.38
C ALA A 546 11.33 16.70 2.91
N LEU A 547 11.52 17.91 3.42
CA LEU A 547 11.58 18.20 4.86
C LEU A 547 10.38 19.04 5.29
N LYS A 548 9.72 18.62 6.36
CA LYS A 548 8.61 19.36 6.98
C LYS A 548 9.14 20.47 7.87
N PHE A 549 8.57 21.67 7.79
CA PHE A 549 8.94 22.78 8.67
C PHE A 549 7.87 23.18 9.69
N TYR A 550 6.74 22.47 9.66
CA TYR A 550 5.64 22.64 10.60
C TYR A 550 5.27 21.29 11.19
N SER A 551 4.94 21.26 12.48
CA SER A 551 4.60 20.03 13.23
C SER A 551 3.14 19.62 12.97
N CYS A 552 2.74 19.57 11.70
CA CYS A 552 1.39 19.30 11.25
C CYS A 552 1.39 18.54 9.91
N VAL A 553 0.22 18.06 9.49
CA VAL A 553 0.07 17.33 8.23
C VAL A 553 0.50 18.16 7.02
N GLY A 554 1.10 17.51 6.02
CA GLY A 554 1.66 18.17 4.83
C GLY A 554 0.66 19.04 4.05
N SER A 555 -0.63 18.71 4.09
CA SER A 555 -1.71 19.51 3.49
C SER A 555 -1.80 20.93 4.03
N ASN A 556 -1.30 21.19 5.25
CA ASN A 556 -1.39 22.51 5.89
C ASN A 556 -0.21 23.42 5.50
N HIS A 557 0.89 22.86 4.99
CA HIS A 557 2.18 23.55 4.92
C HIS A 557 2.16 24.74 3.95
N THR A 558 1.56 24.56 2.78
CA THR A 558 1.47 25.63 1.77
C THR A 558 0.62 26.81 2.23
N THR A 559 -0.42 26.57 3.04
CA THR A 559 -1.19 27.65 3.68
C THR A 559 -0.35 28.40 4.70
N LEU A 560 0.43 27.69 5.53
CA LEU A 560 1.29 28.33 6.52
C LEU A 560 2.43 29.12 5.87
N ASP A 561 3.00 28.60 4.77
CA ASP A 561 3.98 29.32 3.96
C ASP A 561 3.37 30.58 3.35
N ALA A 562 2.17 30.49 2.75
CA ALA A 562 1.46 31.64 2.18
C ALA A 562 1.22 32.75 3.22
N LEU A 563 0.80 32.37 4.43
CA LEU A 563 0.60 33.33 5.53
C LEU A 563 1.91 34.00 5.96
N ARG A 564 3.00 33.23 6.09
CA ARG A 564 4.32 33.80 6.43
C ARG A 564 4.85 34.74 5.35
N GLU A 565 4.71 34.37 4.07
CA GLU A 565 5.12 35.21 2.94
C GLU A 565 4.35 36.53 2.94
N MET A 566 3.02 36.49 3.14
CA MET A 566 2.22 37.71 3.24
C MET A 566 2.59 38.55 4.48
N GLN A 567 2.87 37.94 5.63
CA GLN A 567 3.32 38.65 6.84
C GLN A 567 4.68 39.33 6.67
N ALA A 568 5.57 38.75 5.85
CA ALA A 568 6.87 39.33 5.54
C ALA A 568 6.75 40.55 4.61
N GLU A 569 5.77 40.55 3.70
CA GLU A 569 5.49 41.69 2.81
C GLU A 569 4.70 42.80 3.51
N ARG A 570 3.74 42.43 4.38
CA ARG A 570 2.94 43.35 5.18
C ARG A 570 2.66 42.73 6.54
N ALA A 571 3.12 43.37 7.62
CA ALA A 571 2.84 42.89 8.97
C ALA A 571 1.33 42.88 9.26
N PHE A 572 0.82 41.72 9.70
CA PHE A 572 -0.52 41.54 10.28
C PHE A 572 -0.48 40.36 11.27
N GLY A 573 -1.37 40.39 12.27
CA GLY A 573 -1.52 39.32 13.26
C GLY A 573 -2.97 38.89 13.46
N ALA A 574 -3.19 37.98 14.42
CA ALA A 574 -4.50 37.42 14.73
C ALA A 574 -5.62 38.47 14.94
N LYS A 575 -5.29 39.64 15.51
CA LYS A 575 -6.25 40.72 15.78
C LYS A 575 -6.69 41.47 14.53
N ASP A 576 -5.89 41.44 13.47
CA ASP A 576 -6.17 42.18 12.22
C ASP A 576 -7.05 41.38 11.26
N VAL A 577 -7.11 40.06 11.45
CA VAL A 577 -7.81 39.13 10.55
C VAL A 577 -9.32 39.16 10.79
N LYS A 578 -10.06 39.53 9.74
CA LYS A 578 -11.51 39.38 9.64
C LYS A 578 -11.88 37.97 9.18
N LYS A 579 -11.26 37.50 8.10
CA LYS A 579 -11.51 36.18 7.50
C LYS A 579 -10.30 35.72 6.69
N ILE A 580 -10.06 34.41 6.66
CA ILE A 580 -9.09 33.76 5.77
C ILE A 580 -9.84 32.77 4.91
N ILE A 581 -9.59 32.80 3.60
CA ILE A 581 -10.18 31.88 2.64
C ILE A 581 -9.04 31.11 1.99
N VAL A 582 -9.08 29.79 2.11
CA VAL A 582 -8.09 28.88 1.53
C VAL A 582 -8.76 28.12 0.40
N HIS A 583 -8.37 28.45 -0.82
CA HIS A 583 -8.73 27.74 -2.04
C HIS A 583 -7.77 26.58 -2.25
N ALA A 584 -8.28 25.35 -2.22
CA ALA A 584 -7.45 24.14 -2.23
C ALA A 584 -8.07 23.02 -3.08
N SER A 585 -7.31 21.95 -3.35
CA SER A 585 -7.88 20.75 -3.96
C SER A 585 -8.96 20.12 -3.06
N GLN A 586 -9.92 19.40 -3.65
CA GLN A 586 -10.96 18.67 -2.90
C GLN A 586 -10.33 17.74 -1.83
N VAL A 587 -9.24 17.06 -2.19
CA VAL A 587 -8.50 16.19 -1.26
C VAL A 587 -8.01 16.96 -0.03
N THR A 588 -7.51 18.18 -0.18
CA THR A 588 -7.04 18.99 0.96
C THR A 588 -8.21 19.50 1.80
N VAL A 589 -9.33 19.85 1.18
CA VAL A 589 -10.56 20.23 1.89
C VAL A 589 -11.02 19.07 2.78
N ASP A 590 -11.14 17.86 2.23
CA ASP A 590 -11.62 16.69 2.96
C ASP A 590 -10.63 16.23 4.04
N HIS A 591 -9.33 16.32 3.76
CA HIS A 591 -8.29 15.80 4.63
C HIS A 591 -7.98 16.71 5.83
N ALA A 592 -8.02 18.04 5.64
CA ALA A 592 -7.56 18.99 6.65
C ALA A 592 -8.43 20.25 6.80
N GLY A 593 -9.36 20.50 5.88
CA GLY A 593 -10.20 21.70 5.85
C GLY A 593 -11.49 21.64 6.67
N TRP A 594 -11.71 20.55 7.42
CA TRP A 594 -12.91 20.33 8.22
C TRP A 594 -12.98 21.27 9.44
N LYS A 595 -14.20 21.50 9.95
CA LYS A 595 -14.43 22.35 11.13
C LYS A 595 -13.78 21.75 12.38
N TYR A 596 -12.86 22.50 12.99
CA TYR A 596 -12.09 22.00 14.13
C TYR A 596 -12.95 21.59 15.33
N ARG A 597 -12.60 20.46 15.95
CA ARG A 597 -13.13 19.97 17.22
C ARG A 597 -11.97 19.56 18.13
N PRO A 598 -12.01 19.93 19.43
CA PRO A 598 -10.91 19.72 20.36
C PRO A 598 -10.85 18.27 20.88
N GLU A 599 -10.48 17.32 20.01
CA GLU A 599 -10.46 15.90 20.33
C GLU A 599 -9.10 15.43 20.85
N SER A 600 -8.00 15.83 20.20
CA SER A 600 -6.66 15.39 20.56
C SER A 600 -5.58 16.29 19.95
N LEU A 601 -4.33 16.11 20.40
CA LEU A 601 -3.19 16.75 19.76
C LEU A 601 -3.08 16.37 18.28
N ALA A 602 -3.40 15.11 17.93
CA ALA A 602 -3.39 14.66 16.55
C ALA A 602 -4.46 15.39 15.72
N SER A 603 -5.67 15.60 16.24
CA SER A 603 -6.70 16.35 15.51
C SER A 603 -6.29 17.81 15.27
N ALA A 604 -5.61 18.44 16.24
CA ALA A 604 -5.02 19.77 16.09
C ALA A 604 -3.96 19.83 14.97
N GLN A 605 -3.04 18.86 14.93
CA GLN A 605 -1.99 18.77 13.90
C GLN A 605 -2.53 18.43 12.50
N MET A 606 -3.73 17.84 12.42
CA MET A 606 -4.39 17.47 11.17
C MET A 606 -5.31 18.57 10.62
N ASN A 607 -5.60 19.61 11.39
CA ASN A 607 -6.60 20.61 11.05
C ASN A 607 -5.96 21.91 10.54
N LEU A 608 -6.23 22.27 9.28
CA LEU A 608 -5.68 23.44 8.62
C LEU A 608 -6.15 24.76 9.28
N PRO A 609 -7.45 24.98 9.57
CA PRO A 609 -7.91 26.14 10.32
C PRO A 609 -7.17 26.34 11.67
N PHE A 610 -7.02 25.29 12.45
CA PHE A 610 -6.35 25.34 13.75
C PHE A 610 -4.85 25.66 13.61
N CYS A 611 -4.16 25.06 12.63
CA CYS A 611 -2.75 25.32 12.38
C CYS A 611 -2.51 26.77 11.91
N ALA A 612 -3.38 27.30 11.05
CA ALA A 612 -3.33 28.70 10.62
C ALA A 612 -3.56 29.66 11.80
N ALA A 613 -4.53 29.37 12.67
CA ALA A 613 -4.77 30.13 13.89
C ALA A 613 -3.56 30.11 14.84
N THR A 614 -2.93 28.94 15.00
CA THR A 614 -1.73 28.77 15.82
C THR A 614 -0.57 29.65 15.32
N LEU A 615 -0.29 29.62 14.01
CA LEU A 615 0.73 30.46 13.40
C LEU A 615 0.48 31.95 13.64
N LEU A 616 -0.77 32.41 13.49
CA LEU A 616 -1.14 33.82 13.63
C LEU A 616 -1.10 34.33 15.08
N LEU A 617 -1.32 33.45 16.05
CA LEU A 617 -1.30 33.79 17.47
C LEU A 617 0.10 33.78 18.05
N GLU A 618 0.96 32.87 17.59
CA GLU A 618 2.26 32.59 18.23
C GLU A 618 3.46 32.84 17.33
N GLY A 619 3.24 33.17 16.05
CA GLY A 619 4.30 33.40 15.07
C GLY A 619 5.00 32.13 14.60
N ASP A 620 4.58 30.95 15.08
CA ASP A 620 5.08 29.65 14.66
C ASP A 620 4.02 28.54 14.76
N CYS A 621 4.25 27.43 14.07
CA CYS A 621 3.43 26.23 14.10
C CYS A 621 4.36 25.01 14.20
N PHE A 622 5.07 24.95 15.32
CA PHE A 622 6.14 24.00 15.55
C PHE A 622 5.94 23.26 16.88
N VAL A 623 6.93 22.48 17.30
CA VAL A 623 6.77 21.57 18.46
C VAL A 623 6.31 22.25 19.75
N ASP A 624 6.79 23.46 20.01
CA ASP A 624 6.48 24.22 21.24
C ASP A 624 5.02 24.70 21.31
N GLN A 625 4.37 24.81 20.16
CA GLN A 625 2.97 25.25 20.06
C GLN A 625 1.96 24.11 20.26
N PHE A 626 2.44 22.86 20.33
CA PHE A 626 1.61 21.67 20.42
C PHE A 626 1.79 20.99 21.79
N SER A 627 0.83 21.23 22.68
CA SER A 627 0.66 20.55 23.97
C SER A 627 -0.82 20.21 24.20
N ASP A 628 -1.11 19.28 25.10
CA ASP A 628 -2.50 18.89 25.41
C ASP A 628 -3.35 20.08 25.87
N ALA A 629 -2.73 21.06 26.53
CA ALA A 629 -3.41 22.26 27.00
C ALA A 629 -3.92 23.16 25.86
N VAL A 630 -3.33 23.11 24.66
CA VAL A 630 -3.72 23.98 23.55
C VAL A 630 -4.86 23.42 22.71
N VAL A 631 -5.15 22.12 22.85
CA VAL A 631 -6.16 21.41 22.03
C VAL A 631 -7.54 22.07 22.14
N ALA A 632 -7.89 22.54 23.35
CA ALA A 632 -9.15 23.22 23.65
C ALA A 632 -8.98 24.74 23.90
N ASP A 633 -7.90 25.37 23.44
CA ASP A 633 -7.69 26.82 23.63
C ASP A 633 -8.75 27.61 22.85
N SER A 634 -9.57 28.36 23.60
CA SER A 634 -10.71 29.10 23.05
C SER A 634 -10.31 30.20 22.07
N ARG A 635 -9.11 30.79 22.21
CA ARG A 635 -8.62 31.83 21.30
C ARG A 635 -8.23 31.23 19.96
N ARG A 636 -7.52 30.08 19.97
CA ARG A 636 -7.18 29.33 18.76
C ARG A 636 -8.44 28.87 18.04
N MET A 637 -9.41 28.32 18.78
CA MET A 637 -10.69 27.88 18.21
C MET A 637 -11.48 29.04 17.59
N ALA A 638 -11.60 30.17 18.28
CA ALA A 638 -12.29 31.35 17.76
C ALA A 638 -11.63 31.92 16.50
N LEU A 639 -10.29 31.87 16.40
CA LEU A 639 -9.58 32.28 15.19
C LEU A 639 -9.69 31.24 14.07
N ALA A 640 -9.70 29.94 14.40
CA ALA A 640 -9.90 28.87 13.43
C ALA A 640 -11.27 28.97 12.74
N GLU A 641 -12.33 29.39 13.43
CA GLU A 641 -13.64 29.65 12.83
C GLU A 641 -13.62 30.78 11.78
N LYS A 642 -12.58 31.62 11.75
CA LYS A 642 -12.39 32.63 10.70
C LYS A 642 -11.70 32.08 9.45
N VAL A 643 -11.22 30.83 9.46
CA VAL A 643 -10.53 30.19 8.36
C VAL A 643 -11.49 29.24 7.63
N GLU A 644 -11.88 29.63 6.42
CA GLU A 644 -12.70 28.81 5.54
C GLU A 644 -11.81 28.12 4.51
N VAL A 645 -11.94 26.79 4.37
CA VAL A 645 -11.24 26.01 3.34
C VAL A 645 -12.27 25.52 2.34
N ARG A 646 -12.10 25.84 1.06
CA ARG A 646 -13.06 25.52 0.00
C ARG A 646 -12.38 24.97 -1.25
N PRO A 647 -13.06 24.10 -2.01
CA PRO A 647 -12.49 23.53 -3.22
C PRO A 647 -12.27 24.60 -4.29
N ASP A 648 -11.14 24.47 -4.99
CA ASP A 648 -10.78 25.25 -6.16
C ASP A 648 -10.70 24.31 -7.38
N PRO A 649 -11.66 24.39 -8.33
CA PRO A 649 -11.68 23.51 -9.50
C PRO A 649 -10.42 23.63 -10.38
N GLU A 650 -9.76 24.79 -10.43
CA GLU A 650 -8.56 24.98 -11.23
C GLU A 650 -7.37 24.22 -10.62
N ILE A 651 -7.25 24.24 -9.30
CA ILE A 651 -6.25 23.42 -8.58
C ILE A 651 -6.56 21.93 -8.75
N GLY A 652 -7.84 21.55 -8.66
CA GLY A 652 -8.29 20.18 -8.90
C GLY A 652 -7.91 19.66 -10.30
N ALA A 653 -8.11 20.49 -11.33
CA ALA A 653 -7.83 20.16 -12.71
C ALA A 653 -6.33 19.93 -13.00
N LYS A 654 -5.42 20.51 -12.21
CA LYS A 654 -3.97 20.28 -12.33
C LYS A 654 -3.54 18.85 -11.94
N GLY A 655 -4.41 18.08 -11.26
CA GLY A 655 -4.18 16.68 -10.91
C GLY A 655 -3.42 16.45 -9.59
N ALA A 656 -3.22 15.17 -9.25
CA ALA A 656 -2.79 14.73 -7.92
C ALA A 656 -1.44 15.31 -7.44
N LYS A 657 -0.52 15.65 -8.36
CA LYS A 657 0.76 16.28 -8.04
C LYS A 657 0.58 17.64 -7.34
N TYR A 658 -0.48 18.35 -7.68
CA TYR A 658 -0.81 19.68 -7.17
C TYR A 658 -1.82 19.65 -6.01
N ARG A 659 -2.06 18.48 -5.39
CA ARG A 659 -3.06 18.35 -4.31
C ARG A 659 -2.81 19.27 -3.11
N HIS A 660 -1.55 19.65 -2.85
CA HIS A 660 -1.17 20.58 -1.77
C HIS A 660 -1.11 22.04 -2.21
N SER A 661 -1.32 22.36 -3.49
CA SER A 661 -1.36 23.75 -3.94
C SER A 661 -2.54 24.47 -3.30
N VAL A 662 -2.33 25.73 -2.92
CA VAL A 662 -3.37 26.61 -2.38
C VAL A 662 -3.27 28.01 -2.94
N ARG A 663 -4.41 28.70 -3.00
CA ARG A 663 -4.49 30.15 -3.08
C ARG A 663 -5.14 30.66 -1.79
N VAL A 664 -4.42 31.47 -1.03
CA VAL A 664 -4.85 31.96 0.29
C VAL A 664 -5.19 33.42 0.18
N GLU A 665 -6.38 33.78 0.65
CA GLU A 665 -6.83 35.16 0.76
C GLU A 665 -6.98 35.53 2.24
N VAL A 666 -6.42 36.67 2.65
CA VAL A 666 -6.58 37.23 3.98
C VAL A 666 -7.35 38.55 3.88
N ILE A 667 -8.53 38.60 4.50
CA ILE A 667 -9.36 39.79 4.61
C ILE A 667 -9.12 40.40 6.00
N LEU A 668 -8.67 41.65 6.02
CA LEU A 668 -8.37 42.40 7.25
C LEU A 668 -9.62 43.16 7.74
N ASN A 669 -9.67 43.49 9.04
CA ASN A 669 -10.80 44.20 9.66
C ASN A 669 -11.09 45.58 9.04
N GLY A 670 -10.08 46.23 8.44
CA GLY A 670 -10.20 47.51 7.72
C GLY A 670 -10.51 47.39 6.22
N GLY A 671 -10.89 46.20 5.72
CA GLY A 671 -11.23 45.98 4.31
C GLY A 671 -10.06 45.68 3.37
N GLY A 672 -8.81 45.77 3.85
CA GLY A 672 -7.64 45.35 3.08
C GLY A 672 -7.66 43.85 2.77
N ARG A 673 -7.25 43.49 1.56
CA ARG A 673 -7.17 42.10 1.10
C ARG A 673 -5.74 41.78 0.68
N LEU A 674 -5.22 40.65 1.14
CA LEU A 674 -3.94 40.07 0.71
C LEU A 674 -4.22 38.72 0.05
N GLU A 675 -3.46 38.38 -0.98
CA GLU A 675 -3.58 37.10 -1.67
C GLU A 675 -2.19 36.51 -1.94
N ARG A 676 -2.08 35.18 -1.83
CA ARG A 676 -0.86 34.44 -2.16
C ARG A 676 -1.20 33.05 -2.67
N THR A 677 -0.57 32.66 -3.78
CA THR A 677 -0.61 31.29 -4.30
C THR A 677 0.70 30.59 -3.98
N VAL A 678 0.60 29.41 -3.36
CA VAL A 678 1.75 28.55 -3.06
C VAL A 678 1.46 27.15 -3.59
N GLU A 679 2.23 26.72 -4.58
CA GLU A 679 2.04 25.40 -5.21
C GLU A 679 2.80 24.30 -4.47
N THR A 680 3.99 24.61 -3.95
CA THR A 680 4.90 23.63 -3.35
C THR A 680 5.36 24.12 -1.98
N PRO A 681 5.16 23.34 -0.89
CA PRO A 681 5.56 23.75 0.44
C PRO A 681 7.07 23.84 0.57
N ARG A 682 7.52 24.73 1.46
CA ARG A 682 8.92 24.88 1.85
C ARG A 682 9.51 23.54 2.28
N GLY A 683 10.73 23.26 1.81
CA GLY A 683 11.42 22.01 2.06
C GLY A 683 11.10 20.92 1.03
N SER A 684 10.43 21.23 -0.08
CA SER A 684 10.14 20.25 -1.14
C SER A 684 10.36 20.78 -2.55
N GLY A 685 10.77 19.88 -3.46
CA GLY A 685 10.98 20.18 -4.87
C GLY A 685 11.88 21.39 -5.10
N PRO A 686 11.50 22.37 -5.95
CA PRO A 686 12.29 23.56 -6.20
C PRO A 686 12.40 24.49 -4.97
N ASN A 687 11.51 24.36 -3.99
CA ASN A 687 11.48 25.16 -2.77
C ASN A 687 12.21 24.45 -1.61
N PHE A 688 13.23 23.65 -1.90
CA PHE A 688 14.00 22.97 -0.86
C PHE A 688 14.73 23.99 0.02
N ALA A 689 14.71 23.76 1.34
CA ALA A 689 15.22 24.72 2.30
C ALA A 689 16.76 24.79 2.25
N SER A 690 17.30 25.96 2.57
CA SER A 690 18.75 26.15 2.69
C SER A 690 19.32 25.32 3.84
N ALA A 691 20.60 24.97 3.75
CA ALA A 691 21.30 24.27 4.84
C ALA A 691 21.18 25.01 6.19
N ALA A 692 21.23 26.35 6.17
CA ALA A 692 21.08 27.17 7.38
C ALA A 692 19.70 27.01 8.04
N GLN A 693 18.62 26.95 7.25
CA GLN A 693 17.26 26.73 7.77
C GLN A 693 17.10 25.32 8.36
N ILE A 694 17.71 24.30 7.75
CA ILE A 694 17.67 22.92 8.24
C ILE A 694 18.50 22.77 9.52
N VAL A 695 19.67 23.41 9.58
CA VAL A 695 20.47 23.49 10.80
C VAL A 695 19.69 24.18 11.92
N ALA A 696 19.01 25.30 11.64
CA ALA A 696 18.19 25.98 12.63
C ALA A 696 17.04 25.10 13.14
N LYS A 697 16.37 24.35 12.24
CA LYS A 697 15.35 23.35 12.62
C LYS A 697 15.95 22.29 13.56
N PHE A 698 17.10 21.71 13.18
CA PHE A 698 17.79 20.72 13.99
C PHE A 698 18.16 21.27 15.38
N GLU A 699 18.77 22.45 15.45
CA GLU A 699 19.19 23.05 16.71
C GLU A 699 18.00 23.32 17.64
N LYS A 700 16.87 23.79 17.09
CA LYS A 700 15.62 23.99 17.84
C LYS A 700 15.10 22.67 18.44
N LEU A 701 15.09 21.60 17.65
CA LEU A 701 14.64 20.29 18.12
C LEU A 701 15.62 19.67 19.13
N ALA A 702 16.91 19.64 18.81
CA ALA A 702 17.93 19.00 19.62
C ALA A 702 18.14 19.68 20.98
N ALA A 703 17.88 20.98 21.09
CA ALA A 703 17.97 21.73 22.35
C ALA A 703 17.00 21.22 23.44
N HIS A 704 15.96 20.47 23.07
CA HIS A 704 15.03 19.85 24.02
C HIS A 704 15.63 18.67 24.79
N ALA A 705 16.70 18.06 24.27
CA ALA A 705 17.30 16.86 24.84
C ALA A 705 18.80 17.02 25.18
N LEU A 706 19.51 17.91 24.47
CA LEU A 706 20.97 18.03 24.57
C LEU A 706 21.41 19.44 24.93
N LYS A 707 22.58 19.54 25.58
CA LYS A 707 23.25 20.83 25.84
C LYS A 707 23.73 21.46 24.53
N ARG A 708 23.77 22.79 24.46
CA ARG A 708 24.21 23.56 23.28
C ARG A 708 25.54 23.09 22.69
N SER A 709 26.52 22.74 23.53
CA SER A 709 27.82 22.21 23.06
C SER A 709 27.70 20.83 22.41
N GLN A 710 26.84 19.95 22.93
CA GLN A 710 26.57 18.63 22.32
C GLN A 710 25.78 18.78 21.02
N VAL A 711 24.81 19.70 20.97
CA VAL A 711 24.08 20.03 19.74
C VAL A 711 25.05 20.47 18.63
N ALA A 712 25.96 21.39 18.95
CA ALA A 712 26.98 21.85 18.00
C ALA A 712 27.90 20.70 17.55
N GLN A 713 28.38 19.86 18.48
CA GLN A 713 29.21 18.71 18.13
C GLN A 713 28.49 17.71 17.22
N LEU A 714 27.20 17.45 17.45
CA LEU A 714 26.41 16.55 16.62
C LEU A 714 26.18 17.14 15.23
N ARG A 715 25.83 18.42 15.14
CA ARG A 715 25.71 19.15 13.87
C ARG A 715 27.01 19.05 13.07
N ASP A 716 28.14 19.38 13.70
CA ASP A 716 29.43 19.42 13.03
C ASP A 716 29.88 18.01 12.59
N ALA A 717 29.59 16.99 13.40
CA ALA A 717 29.84 15.59 13.04
C ALA A 717 29.00 15.13 11.84
N VAL A 718 27.74 15.57 11.72
CA VAL A 718 26.89 15.23 10.58
C VAL A 718 27.27 16.01 9.32
N LEU A 719 27.55 17.31 9.43
CA LEU A 719 27.92 18.13 8.27
C LEU A 719 29.32 17.79 7.73
N GLY A 720 30.23 17.35 8.62
CA GLY A 720 31.57 16.86 8.29
C GLY A 720 31.68 15.33 8.30
N MET A 721 30.59 14.61 8.04
CA MET A 721 30.50 13.16 8.22
C MET A 721 31.62 12.39 7.51
N GLU A 722 32.08 12.84 6.36
CA GLU A 722 33.18 12.22 5.61
C GLU A 722 34.49 12.10 6.39
N LYS A 723 34.66 12.91 7.45
CA LYS A 723 35.85 12.97 8.30
C LYS A 723 35.74 12.07 9.54
N LEU A 724 34.61 11.39 9.73
CA LEU A 724 34.43 10.48 10.86
C LEU A 724 35.09 9.14 10.54
N ASP A 725 36.01 8.71 11.39
CA ASP A 725 36.57 7.36 11.34
C ASP A 725 35.55 6.31 11.81
N ASP A 726 34.63 6.72 12.71
CA ASP A 726 33.56 5.86 13.24
C ASP A 726 32.23 6.64 13.39
N ALA A 727 31.25 6.28 12.57
CA ALA A 727 29.91 6.82 12.55
C ALA A 727 29.08 6.44 13.79
N ALA A 728 29.49 5.43 14.58
CA ALA A 728 28.87 5.17 15.89
C ALA A 728 29.03 6.38 16.84
N ARG A 729 29.95 7.30 16.53
CA ARG A 729 30.08 8.60 17.21
C ARG A 729 28.78 9.40 17.22
N LEU A 730 27.93 9.30 16.19
CA LEU A 730 26.63 9.98 16.14
C LEU A 730 25.75 9.56 17.31
N ALA A 731 25.64 8.25 17.56
CA ALA A 731 24.88 7.70 18.69
C ALA A 731 25.48 8.12 20.04
N GLN A 732 26.80 8.21 20.14
CA GLN A 732 27.49 8.66 21.35
C GLN A 732 27.15 10.11 21.71
N LEU A 733 27.11 11.00 20.71
CA LEU A 733 26.83 12.42 20.89
C LEU A 733 25.37 12.68 21.31
N MET A 734 24.45 11.79 20.95
CA MET A 734 23.03 11.85 21.32
C MET A 734 22.70 11.33 22.72
N MET A 735 23.69 10.86 23.50
CA MET A 735 23.44 10.34 24.85
C MET A 735 23.19 11.47 25.86
N MET A 736 22.14 11.32 26.67
CA MET A 736 22.03 12.08 27.92
C MET A 736 23.04 11.53 28.92
N ARG A 737 24.01 12.35 29.32
CA ARG A 737 24.90 12.00 30.44
C ARG A 737 24.05 11.99 31.71
N LYS A 738 24.12 10.90 32.49
CA LYS A 738 23.65 10.93 33.89
C LYS A 738 24.34 12.11 34.57
N GLU A 739 23.57 13.01 35.16
CA GLU A 739 24.14 13.93 36.13
C GLU A 739 24.86 13.08 37.17
N ARG A 740 26.19 13.27 37.28
CA ARG A 740 26.91 12.76 38.44
C ARG A 740 26.20 13.42 39.62
N ARG A 741 25.41 12.66 40.39
CA ARG A 741 25.05 13.07 41.75
C ARG A 741 26.37 13.47 42.39
N ARG A 742 26.57 14.78 42.60
CA ARG A 742 27.55 15.23 43.58
C ARG A 742 27.07 14.58 44.86
N ALA A 743 27.83 13.60 45.35
CA ALA A 743 27.71 13.17 46.73
C ALA A 743 27.93 14.45 47.55
N ALA A 744 26.84 14.97 48.10
CA ALA A 744 26.92 16.01 49.11
C ALA A 744 27.15 15.27 50.43
N VAL A 745 28.40 15.42 50.90
CA VAL A 745 28.95 15.10 52.23
C VAL A 745 28.99 13.62 52.61
#